data_AF-A0AAD4F003-F1
#
_entry.id   AF-A0AAD4F003-F1
#
_cell.length_a   1.000
_cell.length_b   1.000
_cell.length_c   1.000
_cell.angle_alpha   90.00
_cell.angle_beta   90.00
_cell.angle_gamma   90.00
#
_symmetry.space_group_name_H-M   'P 1'
#
loop_
_entity.id
_entity.type
_entity.pdbx_description
1 polymer ?
#
loop_
_entity_poly.entity_id
_entity_poly.type
_entity_poly.pdbx_seq_one_letter_code
_entity_poly.pdbx_strand_id
1 'polypeptide(L)'
;MATSLAAQLAQIAANSRTSLNAKALKATHSKSLIWEPRVAASQTFAEIYQLCHEGFEELCHLDPRFAPFGTSLFSEQSQEADRVQMTTEENAALDKRVDSFLHLVGSRLRLMPAIKAIEWLIRRFRIHEFNTAALITTFLPYHTIPAFVTLLSILPAKIPLEYRFLDPYIRSLTAPPRAVVVQQAINRPEFLSAISQYTLESCRAKQEYPGLVSFWGGVMAEAVNGMLDKMRSGRRSIQLENDHTLLQQIGPVLSEAMVLKDVPGIQIASYMIVAILAAKGSLNDVALAAFMDQLVHGWTIDTYRPGLVCLCILAQHRSAKQVSGRVAKALIKSQNLVPTLVEIGKEHRVDKLANGLALAFIDRLSKKGDVRSLPAVNSLLLSSLLQEKQIKVVYKSMLLAAHKVNDEVDQDGAIRKEIGSSLVSLSQAGGDAGDAIRSALEEIDFNIEELELKLGAAIRPKLALEQGPEAMEEEQATETADQQRSLDSTLQELTTLEPSTTSCLSPESGNLFNELCAVFLSAAATETDLEKFDAAPVLSRSLAPSNSFYFSFYLRVWCGPFPTLAKVAALERVKSRLKESDCADHDFQAIVPYCAVALSDPAKKVRRAAADLVAVLGSLLKASAGRSGQRWGDKSLYGKSSVPNPLDRSALESLVHSVLIPCLEESVLHEGHVVAALVSSLESSKGTSGAEVEKRHFSHATRLSIFKFLCGHATETTLLNPKLRLLRSLNQIRSISGTSRTDLLLPLLRWWAALSREEATERAAQESVEEAVVDETVVDVVIANHAAGLETFFQLINDPKTALRPHLVQAIFGRIVKIWPSMKSDTKFSTARSMFDITQTRSSADHGPVVAEAVELLRKVELTTDILVDFIDSLQDEVKLATEKPANKRRRVSTTEQSRSVGLQNSPELKAALNKTTFVLELVQESNPANHPELLPSLFTTLSDLHHLSTLVGSELGYLQNLVLSSLLAMMPAYKGNKDLTIDASVGHGDILATCIQKSSSPAVINAALLLVLT
;
A
#
# COMPACT_ATOMS: atom_id res chain seq x y z
N MET A 1 -40.57 -7.16 71.18
CA MET A 1 -39.17 -6.82 71.52
C MET A 1 -38.51 -8.08 72.06
N ALA A 2 -37.52 -8.64 71.37
CA ALA A 2 -36.78 -9.79 71.88
C ALA A 2 -35.87 -9.31 73.04
N THR A 3 -35.96 -9.96 74.20
CA THR A 3 -35.09 -9.66 75.35
C THR A 3 -33.64 -10.02 75.03
N SER A 4 -32.66 -9.32 75.63
CA SER A 4 -31.22 -9.61 75.44
C SER A 4 -30.89 -11.10 75.67
N LEU A 5 -31.53 -11.71 76.69
CA LEU A 5 -31.42 -13.14 76.97
C LEU A 5 -31.97 -14.02 75.85
N ALA A 6 -33.11 -13.67 75.24
CA ALA A 6 -33.65 -14.42 74.11
C ALA A 6 -32.74 -14.36 72.88
N ALA A 7 -32.07 -13.22 72.64
CA ALA A 7 -31.07 -13.11 71.58
C ALA A 7 -29.82 -13.96 71.87
N GLN A 8 -29.33 -13.96 73.11
CA GLN A 8 -28.20 -14.81 73.54
C GLN A 8 -28.54 -16.30 73.44
N LEU A 9 -29.72 -16.72 73.89
CA LEU A 9 -30.18 -18.11 73.79
C LEU A 9 -30.39 -18.55 72.33
N ALA A 10 -30.93 -17.68 71.47
CA ALA A 10 -31.05 -17.94 70.04
C ALA A 10 -29.69 -18.06 69.34
N GLN A 11 -28.67 -17.34 69.82
CA GLN A 11 -27.30 -17.45 69.31
C GLN A 11 -26.65 -18.75 69.80
N ILE A 12 -26.82 -19.13 71.06
CA ILE A 12 -26.32 -20.40 71.61
C ILE A 12 -26.97 -21.59 70.89
N ALA A 13 -28.30 -21.58 70.73
CA ALA A 13 -29.04 -22.63 70.03
C ALA A 13 -28.66 -22.75 68.55
N ALA A 14 -28.29 -21.63 67.91
CA ALA A 14 -27.79 -21.65 66.53
C ALA A 14 -26.36 -22.15 66.40
N ASN A 15 -25.53 -21.95 67.44
CA ASN A 15 -24.15 -22.41 67.48
C ASN A 15 -24.03 -23.86 67.98
N SER A 16 -25.04 -24.39 68.67
CA SER A 16 -25.06 -25.76 69.15
C SER A 16 -25.25 -26.74 68.00
N ARG A 17 -24.24 -27.60 67.77
CA ARG A 17 -24.22 -28.60 66.68
C ARG A 17 -24.55 -30.02 67.16
N THR A 18 -24.84 -30.18 68.44
CA THR A 18 -25.17 -31.45 69.11
C THR A 18 -26.68 -31.57 69.26
N SER A 19 -27.27 -32.67 68.79
CA SER A 19 -28.69 -32.95 69.00
C SER A 19 -28.91 -33.48 70.42
N LEU A 20 -29.42 -32.65 71.32
CA LEU A 20 -29.58 -32.99 72.74
C LEU A 20 -30.86 -33.79 73.07
N ASN A 21 -31.77 -33.95 72.10
CA ASN A 21 -33.05 -34.64 72.27
C ASN A 21 -33.31 -35.64 71.13
N ALA A 22 -33.96 -36.77 71.43
CA ALA A 22 -34.23 -37.84 70.45
C ALA A 22 -35.06 -37.39 69.23
N LYS A 23 -35.95 -36.40 69.40
CA LYS A 23 -36.71 -35.79 68.29
C LYS A 23 -35.79 -35.00 67.35
N ALA A 24 -34.83 -34.25 67.90
CA ALA A 24 -33.85 -33.51 67.11
C ALA A 24 -32.90 -34.47 66.38
N LEU A 25 -32.46 -35.54 67.04
CA LEU A 25 -31.62 -36.57 66.42
C LEU A 25 -32.33 -37.29 65.25
N LYS A 26 -33.62 -37.65 65.42
CA LYS A 26 -34.42 -38.21 64.32
C LYS A 26 -34.60 -37.22 63.17
N ALA A 27 -34.81 -35.95 63.48
CA ALA A 27 -34.97 -34.90 62.47
C ALA A 27 -33.68 -34.66 61.67
N THR A 28 -32.51 -34.62 62.33
CA THR A 28 -31.21 -34.48 61.66
C THR A 28 -30.89 -35.74 60.83
N HIS A 29 -31.12 -36.94 61.37
CA HIS A 29 -30.90 -38.20 60.65
C HIS A 29 -31.83 -38.39 59.43
N SER A 30 -33.01 -37.76 59.44
CA SER A 30 -33.96 -37.80 58.33
C SER A 30 -33.60 -36.92 57.13
N LYS A 31 -32.54 -36.10 57.23
CA LYS A 31 -32.05 -35.26 56.13
C LYS A 31 -31.22 -36.11 55.16
N SER A 32 -31.71 -36.25 53.93
CA SER A 32 -31.16 -37.13 52.90
C SER A 32 -31.32 -36.49 51.52
N LEU A 33 -30.35 -36.67 50.62
CA LEU A 33 -30.45 -36.28 49.21
C LEU A 33 -31.27 -37.26 48.38
N ILE A 34 -31.19 -38.56 48.70
CA ILE A 34 -31.75 -39.64 47.87
C ILE A 34 -33.13 -40.07 48.38
N TRP A 35 -33.27 -40.29 49.68
CA TRP A 35 -34.46 -40.88 50.27
C TRP A 35 -35.38 -39.83 50.87
N GLU A 36 -36.69 -40.08 50.80
CA GLU A 36 -37.66 -39.25 51.48
C GLU A 36 -37.46 -39.31 53.01
N PRO A 37 -37.75 -38.23 53.76
CA PRO A 37 -37.47 -38.13 55.19
C PRO A 37 -38.07 -39.29 56.03
N ARG A 38 -39.20 -39.84 55.59
CA ARG A 38 -39.87 -40.97 56.26
C ARG A 38 -39.03 -42.24 56.21
N VAL A 39 -38.40 -42.51 55.07
CA VAL A 39 -37.54 -43.70 54.85
C VAL A 39 -36.15 -43.45 55.43
N ALA A 40 -35.60 -42.25 55.24
CA ALA A 40 -34.30 -41.87 55.77
C ALA A 40 -34.26 -42.01 57.30
N ALA A 41 -35.31 -41.59 58.03
CA ALA A 41 -35.33 -41.65 59.49
C ALA A 41 -35.23 -43.06 60.09
N SER A 42 -35.62 -44.11 59.35
CA SER A 42 -35.58 -45.51 59.82
C SER A 42 -34.33 -46.29 59.43
N GLN A 43 -33.52 -45.77 58.50
CA GLN A 43 -32.33 -46.46 58.00
C GLN A 43 -31.18 -46.45 59.01
N THR A 44 -30.48 -47.57 59.10
CA THR A 44 -29.27 -47.71 59.94
C THR A 44 -28.02 -47.24 59.18
N PHE A 45 -26.95 -46.88 59.91
CA PHE A 45 -25.69 -46.49 59.25
C PHE A 45 -25.06 -47.61 58.42
N ALA A 46 -25.26 -48.88 58.81
CA ALA A 46 -24.78 -50.04 58.06
C ALA A 46 -25.45 -50.15 56.68
N GLU A 47 -26.79 -49.99 56.62
CA GLU A 47 -27.55 -50.00 55.36
C GLU A 47 -27.13 -48.85 54.44
N ILE A 48 -26.97 -47.65 55.01
CA ILE A 48 -26.56 -46.46 54.25
C ILE A 48 -25.13 -46.65 53.73
N TYR A 49 -24.21 -47.14 54.57
CA TYR A 49 -22.83 -47.37 54.18
C TYR A 49 -22.73 -48.36 53.04
N GLN A 50 -23.42 -49.51 53.11
CA GLN A 50 -23.38 -50.52 52.04
C GLN A 50 -23.79 -49.93 50.68
N LEU A 51 -24.95 -49.26 50.62
CA LEU A 51 -25.46 -48.66 49.38
C LEU A 51 -24.57 -47.53 48.84
N CYS A 52 -24.00 -46.72 49.74
CA CYS A 52 -23.12 -45.63 49.35
C CYS A 52 -21.71 -46.09 49.01
N HIS A 53 -21.24 -47.19 49.61
CA HIS A 53 -19.95 -47.82 49.33
C HIS A 53 -19.97 -48.46 47.95
N GLU A 54 -21.04 -49.15 47.56
CA GLU A 54 -21.24 -49.63 46.17
C GLU A 54 -21.15 -48.46 45.17
N GLY A 55 -21.82 -47.34 45.46
CA GLY A 55 -21.73 -46.13 44.64
C GLY A 55 -20.31 -45.51 44.61
N PHE A 56 -19.56 -45.62 45.70
CA PHE A 56 -18.18 -45.16 45.78
C PHE A 56 -17.22 -46.09 45.01
N GLU A 57 -17.42 -47.41 45.04
CA GLU A 57 -16.65 -48.38 44.25
C GLU A 57 -16.87 -48.14 42.75
N GLU A 58 -18.12 -47.96 42.32
CA GLU A 58 -18.45 -47.54 40.95
C GLU A 58 -17.70 -46.24 40.58
N LEU A 59 -17.63 -45.27 41.50
CA LEU A 59 -16.92 -44.01 41.28
C LEU A 59 -15.39 -44.21 41.19
N CYS A 60 -14.81 -45.13 41.97
CA CYS A 60 -13.40 -45.50 41.90
C CYS A 60 -13.05 -46.22 40.60
N HIS A 61 -13.98 -47.04 40.06
CA HIS A 61 -13.84 -47.64 38.74
C HIS A 61 -13.87 -46.59 37.62
N LEU A 62 -14.62 -45.50 37.79
CA LEU A 62 -14.67 -44.38 36.84
C LEU A 62 -13.47 -43.43 36.97
N ASP A 63 -12.90 -43.25 38.16
CA ASP A 63 -11.70 -42.43 38.40
C ASP A 63 -10.85 -43.02 39.54
N PRO A 64 -9.63 -43.49 39.25
CA PRO A 64 -8.78 -44.10 40.26
C PRO A 64 -8.35 -43.11 41.34
N ARG A 65 -8.46 -41.80 41.12
CA ARG A 65 -8.13 -40.76 42.12
C ARG A 65 -9.03 -40.80 43.35
N PHE A 66 -10.17 -41.51 43.32
CA PHE A 66 -11.02 -41.67 44.49
C PHE A 66 -10.51 -42.73 45.49
N ALA A 67 -9.65 -43.67 45.07
CA ALA A 67 -9.19 -44.77 45.92
C ALA A 67 -8.61 -44.36 47.29
N PRO A 68 -7.85 -43.24 47.44
CA PRO A 68 -7.35 -42.79 48.73
C PRO A 68 -8.45 -42.41 49.74
N PHE A 69 -9.66 -42.08 49.28
CA PHE A 69 -10.79 -41.80 50.17
C PHE A 69 -11.43 -43.09 50.71
N GLY A 70 -11.17 -44.25 50.10
CA GLY A 70 -11.63 -45.56 50.55
C GLY A 70 -11.02 -45.97 51.89
N THR A 71 -9.76 -45.62 52.13
CA THR A 71 -9.07 -45.89 53.40
C THR A 71 -9.41 -44.89 54.50
N SER A 72 -10.06 -43.78 54.15
CA SER A 72 -10.37 -42.68 55.06
C SER A 72 -11.89 -42.49 55.20
N LEU A 73 -12.49 -41.68 54.32
CA LEU A 73 -13.91 -41.29 54.39
C LEU A 73 -14.89 -42.46 54.18
N PHE A 74 -14.49 -43.47 53.42
CA PHE A 74 -15.30 -44.64 53.08
C PHE A 74 -14.73 -45.94 53.67
N SER A 75 -13.97 -45.86 54.75
CA SER A 75 -13.47 -47.03 55.48
C SER A 75 -14.55 -47.64 56.38
N GLU A 76 -14.45 -48.91 56.74
CA GLU A 76 -15.41 -49.52 57.68
C GLU A 76 -15.41 -48.79 59.04
N GLN A 77 -14.26 -48.29 59.49
CA GLN A 77 -14.13 -47.50 60.72
C GLN A 77 -14.90 -46.18 60.66
N SER A 78 -15.15 -45.63 59.47
CA SER A 78 -15.93 -44.39 59.31
C SER A 78 -17.40 -44.55 59.71
N GLN A 79 -17.92 -45.79 59.77
CA GLN A 79 -19.29 -46.07 60.22
C GLN A 79 -19.51 -45.72 61.70
N GLU A 80 -18.48 -45.84 62.52
CA GLU A 80 -18.53 -45.59 63.96
C GLU A 80 -18.09 -44.17 64.34
N ALA A 81 -17.35 -43.48 63.47
CA ALA A 81 -16.74 -42.17 63.74
C ALA A 81 -17.78 -41.04 63.92
N ASP A 82 -17.97 -40.52 65.14
CA ASP A 82 -18.88 -39.40 65.43
C ASP A 82 -18.12 -38.07 65.47
N ARG A 83 -18.43 -37.22 64.49
CA ARG A 83 -17.77 -35.93 64.28
C ARG A 83 -17.85 -34.97 65.47
N VAL A 84 -18.91 -35.05 66.29
CA VAL A 84 -19.08 -34.15 67.45
C VAL A 84 -18.15 -34.53 68.61
N GLN A 85 -17.70 -35.79 68.63
CA GLN A 85 -16.83 -36.33 69.68
C GLN A 85 -15.35 -36.17 69.33
N MET A 86 -15.03 -35.76 68.10
CA MET A 86 -13.66 -35.51 67.65
C MET A 86 -13.14 -34.17 68.17
N THR A 87 -11.83 -34.08 68.37
CA THR A 87 -11.14 -32.83 68.73
C THR A 87 -11.23 -31.80 67.60
N THR A 88 -10.87 -30.54 67.89
CA THR A 88 -10.88 -29.46 66.89
C THR A 88 -9.88 -29.70 65.76
N GLU A 89 -8.72 -30.28 66.07
CA GLU A 89 -7.68 -30.59 65.08
C GLU A 89 -8.09 -31.73 64.16
N GLU A 90 -8.68 -32.80 64.71
CA GLU A 90 -9.23 -33.91 63.95
C GLU A 90 -10.40 -33.47 63.04
N ASN A 91 -11.27 -32.60 63.55
CA ASN A 91 -12.33 -32.00 62.75
C ASN A 91 -11.77 -31.16 61.59
N ALA A 92 -10.75 -30.35 61.82
CA ALA A 92 -10.09 -29.58 60.77
C ALA A 92 -9.38 -30.47 59.74
N ALA A 93 -8.82 -31.61 60.16
CA ALA A 93 -8.24 -32.60 59.25
C ALA A 93 -9.33 -33.27 58.40
N LEU A 94 -10.46 -33.65 59.02
CA LEU A 94 -11.62 -34.20 58.32
C LEU A 94 -12.20 -33.20 57.33
N ASP A 95 -12.30 -31.92 57.70
CA ASP A 95 -12.73 -30.83 56.83
C ASP A 95 -11.91 -30.78 55.53
N LYS A 96 -10.58 -30.76 55.66
CA LYS A 96 -9.68 -30.76 54.49
C LYS A 96 -9.88 -31.98 53.59
N ARG A 97 -10.17 -33.16 54.16
CA ARG A 97 -10.43 -34.38 53.39
C ARG A 97 -11.77 -34.34 52.69
N VAL A 98 -12.80 -33.84 53.38
CA VAL A 98 -14.14 -33.62 52.80
C VAL A 98 -14.07 -32.62 51.66
N ASP A 99 -13.41 -31.48 51.86
CA ASP A 99 -13.29 -30.44 50.84
C ASP A 99 -12.52 -30.98 49.62
N SER A 100 -11.44 -31.74 49.83
CA SER A 100 -10.70 -32.42 48.75
C SER A 100 -11.57 -33.43 47.98
N PHE A 101 -12.43 -34.17 48.67
CA PHE A 101 -13.38 -35.08 48.03
C PHE A 101 -14.44 -34.31 47.23
N LEU A 102 -14.98 -33.23 47.79
CA LEU A 102 -16.00 -32.38 47.17
C LEU A 102 -15.48 -31.72 45.88
N HIS A 103 -14.24 -31.24 45.89
CA HIS A 103 -13.60 -30.73 44.66
C HIS A 103 -13.49 -31.82 43.58
N LEU A 104 -13.06 -33.02 43.93
CA LEU A 104 -12.88 -34.12 42.98
C LEU A 104 -14.21 -34.65 42.42
N VAL A 105 -15.22 -34.83 43.27
CA VAL A 105 -16.54 -35.36 42.89
C VAL A 105 -17.38 -34.37 42.08
N GLY A 106 -17.10 -33.08 42.18
CA GLY A 106 -17.84 -32.03 41.46
C GLY A 106 -17.92 -32.26 39.95
N SER A 107 -16.90 -32.88 39.34
CA SER A 107 -16.89 -33.21 37.91
C SER A 107 -17.93 -34.28 37.50
N ARG A 108 -18.38 -35.12 38.44
CA ARG A 108 -19.25 -36.28 38.21
C ARG A 108 -20.61 -36.18 38.91
N LEU A 109 -20.97 -35.00 39.38
CA LEU A 109 -22.15 -34.76 40.22
C LEU A 109 -23.49 -35.13 39.57
N ARG A 110 -23.53 -35.24 38.23
CA ARG A 110 -24.73 -35.68 37.49
C ARG A 110 -24.96 -37.19 37.53
N LEU A 111 -23.96 -37.96 37.97
CA LEU A 111 -24.04 -39.41 38.02
C LEU A 111 -24.55 -39.86 39.40
N MET A 112 -25.43 -40.87 39.43
CA MET A 112 -25.96 -41.41 40.68
C MET A 112 -24.88 -41.94 41.64
N PRO A 113 -23.78 -42.59 41.18
CA PRO A 113 -22.67 -42.98 42.05
C PRO A 113 -22.07 -41.83 42.88
N ALA A 114 -21.92 -40.65 42.26
CA ALA A 114 -21.44 -39.46 42.96
C ALA A 114 -22.45 -38.96 44.02
N ILE A 115 -23.74 -38.96 43.68
CA ILE A 115 -24.81 -38.58 44.64
C ILE A 115 -24.86 -39.56 45.82
N LYS A 116 -24.74 -40.87 45.58
CA LYS A 116 -24.61 -41.91 46.62
C LYS A 116 -23.39 -41.67 47.52
N ALA A 117 -22.23 -41.37 46.95
CA ALA A 117 -21.03 -41.11 47.74
C ALA A 117 -21.17 -39.84 48.61
N ILE A 118 -21.77 -38.77 48.07
CA ILE A 118 -22.04 -37.53 48.84
C ILE A 118 -23.11 -37.75 49.91
N GLU A 119 -24.09 -38.62 49.66
CA GLU A 119 -25.13 -38.99 50.62
C GLU A 119 -24.52 -39.59 51.90
N TRP A 120 -23.50 -40.44 51.77
CA TRP A 120 -22.75 -40.94 52.92
C TRP A 120 -22.14 -39.79 53.73
N LEU A 121 -21.49 -38.83 53.07
CA LEU A 121 -20.87 -37.70 53.74
C LEU A 121 -21.90 -36.80 54.44
N ILE A 122 -23.07 -36.61 53.83
CA ILE A 122 -24.16 -35.81 54.39
C ILE A 122 -24.75 -36.48 55.62
N ARG A 123 -24.96 -37.79 55.60
CA ARG A 123 -25.63 -38.50 56.69
C ARG A 123 -24.69 -38.92 57.82
N ARG A 124 -23.44 -39.27 57.50
CA ARG A 124 -22.43 -39.65 58.52
C ARG A 124 -21.70 -38.43 59.07
N PHE A 125 -21.08 -37.63 58.21
CA PHE A 125 -20.21 -36.53 58.61
C PHE A 125 -20.92 -35.16 58.67
N ARG A 126 -22.23 -35.13 58.40
CA ARG A 126 -23.09 -33.93 58.45
C ARG A 126 -22.50 -32.74 57.70
N ILE A 127 -21.95 -32.99 56.50
CA ILE A 127 -21.29 -31.94 55.71
C ILE A 127 -22.22 -30.78 55.32
N HIS A 128 -23.54 -31.01 55.31
CA HIS A 128 -24.55 -29.95 55.11
C HIS A 128 -24.63 -28.96 56.29
N GLU A 129 -24.19 -29.34 57.49
CA GLU A 129 -24.14 -28.47 58.69
C GLU A 129 -22.73 -27.93 58.98
N PHE A 130 -21.69 -28.72 58.69
CA PHE A 130 -20.30 -28.37 59.01
C PHE A 130 -19.51 -27.80 57.83
N ASN A 131 -19.67 -28.33 56.62
CA ASN A 131 -18.97 -27.92 55.39
C ASN A 131 -19.93 -27.26 54.39
N THR A 132 -20.89 -26.49 54.91
CA THR A 132 -22.02 -25.98 54.13
C THR A 132 -21.57 -25.12 52.94
N ALA A 133 -20.54 -24.30 53.14
CA ALA A 133 -19.99 -23.44 52.08
C ALA A 133 -19.41 -24.28 50.94
N ALA A 134 -18.46 -25.18 51.22
CA ALA A 134 -17.84 -26.04 50.21
C ALA A 134 -18.86 -26.92 49.47
N LEU A 135 -19.86 -27.43 50.20
CA LEU A 135 -20.94 -28.23 49.61
C LEU A 135 -21.82 -27.41 48.66
N ILE A 136 -22.26 -26.22 49.07
CA ILE A 136 -23.05 -25.33 48.21
C ILE A 136 -22.25 -24.95 46.97
N THR A 137 -20.98 -24.53 47.12
CA THR A 137 -20.14 -24.12 45.99
C THR A 137 -19.89 -25.26 45.01
N THR A 138 -19.73 -26.49 45.50
CA THR A 138 -19.57 -27.68 44.65
C THR A 138 -20.80 -27.97 43.80
N PHE A 139 -22.00 -27.77 44.35
CA PHE A 139 -23.25 -27.98 43.63
C PHE A 139 -23.70 -26.77 42.80
N LEU A 140 -23.17 -25.57 43.08
CA LEU A 140 -23.61 -24.32 42.47
C LEU A 140 -23.50 -24.30 40.92
N PRO A 141 -22.44 -24.85 40.28
CA PRO A 141 -22.40 -25.00 38.82
C PRO A 141 -23.56 -25.83 38.24
N TYR A 142 -24.23 -26.62 39.08
CA TYR A 142 -25.37 -27.45 38.74
C TYR A 142 -26.70 -26.91 39.29
N HIS A 143 -26.82 -25.60 39.51
CA HIS A 143 -28.00 -24.97 40.13
C HIS A 143 -29.36 -25.32 39.50
N THR A 144 -29.39 -25.86 38.28
CA THR A 144 -30.61 -26.22 37.53
C THR A 144 -31.05 -27.67 37.69
N ILE A 145 -30.20 -28.55 38.25
CA ILE A 145 -30.53 -29.98 38.35
C ILE A 145 -31.38 -30.26 39.60
N PRO A 146 -32.24 -31.28 39.59
CA PRO A 146 -33.07 -31.64 40.74
C PRO A 146 -32.27 -31.94 42.01
N ALA A 147 -31.07 -32.52 41.88
CA ALA A 147 -30.18 -32.80 43.01
C ALA A 147 -29.74 -31.53 43.78
N PHE A 148 -29.73 -30.36 43.12
CA PHE A 148 -29.49 -29.11 43.83
C PHE A 148 -30.72 -28.65 44.64
N VAL A 149 -31.93 -28.88 44.12
CA VAL A 149 -33.17 -28.58 44.85
C VAL A 149 -33.33 -29.47 46.08
N THR A 150 -32.97 -30.76 45.98
CA THR A 150 -32.95 -31.66 47.14
C THR A 150 -31.88 -31.22 48.14
N LEU A 151 -30.71 -30.79 47.69
CA LEU A 151 -29.70 -30.18 48.56
C LEU A 151 -30.26 -28.96 49.30
N LEU A 152 -30.89 -28.01 48.59
CA LEU A 152 -31.51 -26.83 49.20
C LEU A 152 -32.55 -27.20 50.28
N SER A 153 -33.29 -28.30 50.09
CA SER A 153 -34.28 -28.80 51.06
C SER A 153 -33.67 -29.30 52.37
N ILE A 154 -32.43 -29.78 52.35
CA ILE A 154 -31.77 -30.38 53.52
C ILE A 154 -30.80 -29.42 54.22
N LEU A 155 -30.50 -28.27 53.62
CA LEU A 155 -29.65 -27.25 54.22
C LEU A 155 -30.25 -26.73 55.55
N PRO A 156 -29.39 -26.34 56.52
CA PRO A 156 -29.84 -25.76 57.77
C PRO A 156 -30.48 -24.38 57.55
N ALA A 157 -31.33 -23.96 58.50
CA ALA A 157 -32.03 -22.67 58.42
C ALA A 157 -31.09 -21.43 58.44
N LYS A 158 -29.84 -21.59 58.91
CA LYS A 158 -28.81 -20.55 58.86
C LYS A 158 -27.68 -21.03 57.97
N ILE A 159 -27.66 -20.53 56.74
CA ILE A 159 -26.54 -20.71 55.80
C ILE A 159 -25.52 -19.57 55.93
N PRO A 160 -24.27 -19.77 55.45
CA PRO A 160 -23.25 -18.72 55.43
C PRO A 160 -23.75 -17.44 54.75
N LEU A 161 -23.23 -16.29 55.20
CA LEU A 161 -23.76 -14.96 54.84
C LEU A 161 -23.76 -14.72 53.33
N GLU A 162 -22.71 -15.17 52.67
CA GLU A 162 -22.49 -15.06 51.23
C GLU A 162 -23.53 -15.81 50.40
N TYR A 163 -24.09 -16.93 50.91
CA TYR A 163 -25.08 -17.76 50.23
C TYR A 163 -26.54 -17.45 50.62
N ARG A 164 -26.80 -16.48 51.52
CA ARG A 164 -28.16 -16.17 52.02
C ARG A 164 -29.17 -15.74 50.97
N PHE A 165 -28.72 -15.34 49.77
CA PHE A 165 -29.63 -15.09 48.65
C PHE A 165 -30.42 -16.34 48.22
N LEU A 166 -30.03 -17.53 48.68
CA LEU A 166 -30.73 -18.79 48.47
C LEU A 166 -31.97 -18.97 49.37
N ASP A 167 -32.16 -18.18 50.43
CA ASP A 167 -33.28 -18.33 51.37
C ASP A 167 -34.68 -18.38 50.71
N PRO A 168 -35.01 -17.55 49.70
CA PRO A 168 -36.30 -17.64 49.00
C PRO A 168 -36.48 -18.98 48.25
N TYR A 169 -35.39 -19.54 47.75
CA TYR A 169 -35.36 -20.79 46.98
C TYR A 169 -35.40 -22.01 47.91
N ILE A 170 -34.83 -21.90 49.10
CA ILE A 170 -34.96 -22.91 50.17
C ILE A 170 -36.43 -23.00 50.64
N ARG A 171 -37.11 -21.86 50.80
CA ARG A 171 -38.53 -21.83 51.22
C ARG A 171 -39.50 -22.32 50.15
N SER A 172 -39.23 -22.02 48.89
CA SER A 172 -40.10 -22.40 47.76
C SER A 172 -39.72 -23.73 47.11
N LEU A 173 -38.54 -24.28 47.43
CA LEU A 173 -37.98 -25.50 46.83
C LEU A 173 -37.91 -25.41 45.31
N THR A 174 -37.43 -24.27 44.80
CA THR A 174 -37.23 -24.03 43.36
C THR A 174 -35.75 -23.82 43.04
N ALA A 175 -35.35 -24.19 41.82
CA ALA A 175 -33.98 -23.98 41.36
C ALA A 175 -33.72 -22.48 41.13
N PRO A 176 -32.63 -21.89 41.68
CA PRO A 176 -32.34 -20.48 41.48
C PRO A 176 -31.87 -20.21 40.05
N PRO A 177 -32.39 -19.16 39.39
CA PRO A 177 -31.95 -18.78 38.06
C PRO A 177 -30.55 -18.16 38.12
N ARG A 178 -29.78 -18.32 37.03
CA ARG A 178 -28.44 -17.74 36.87
C ARG A 178 -28.40 -16.22 37.13
N ALA A 179 -29.42 -15.50 36.67
CA ALA A 179 -29.52 -14.04 36.85
C ALA A 179 -29.40 -13.61 38.31
N VAL A 180 -29.93 -14.41 39.24
CA VAL A 180 -29.90 -14.10 40.67
C VAL A 180 -28.54 -14.39 41.29
N VAL A 181 -27.87 -15.45 40.84
CA VAL A 181 -26.48 -15.74 41.21
C VAL A 181 -25.56 -14.59 40.78
N VAL A 182 -25.71 -14.12 39.55
CA VAL A 182 -24.94 -13.00 39.01
C VAL A 182 -25.27 -11.68 39.74
N GLN A 183 -26.55 -11.39 39.98
CA GLN A 183 -26.95 -10.20 40.74
C GLN A 183 -26.36 -10.19 42.15
N GLN A 184 -26.29 -11.35 42.80
CA GLN A 184 -25.64 -11.45 44.10
C GLN A 184 -24.12 -11.21 43.99
N ALA A 185 -23.46 -11.78 42.98
CA ALA A 185 -22.04 -11.56 42.72
C ALA A 185 -21.69 -10.08 42.48
N ILE A 186 -22.57 -9.32 41.81
CA ILE A 186 -22.41 -7.86 41.61
C ILE A 186 -22.53 -7.10 42.95
N ASN A 187 -23.38 -7.56 43.85
CA ASN A 187 -23.71 -6.84 45.08
C ASN A 187 -22.83 -7.20 46.27
N ARG A 188 -22.34 -8.44 46.35
CA ARG A 188 -21.59 -8.97 47.49
C ARG A 188 -20.23 -9.50 47.03
N PRO A 189 -19.12 -8.80 47.30
CA PRO A 189 -17.78 -9.25 46.91
C PRO A 189 -17.37 -10.54 47.63
N GLU A 190 -17.89 -10.77 48.85
CA GLU A 190 -17.66 -12.00 49.62
C GLU A 190 -18.08 -13.26 48.84
N PHE A 191 -19.22 -13.22 48.17
CA PHE A 191 -19.73 -14.33 47.35
C PHE A 191 -18.87 -14.56 46.11
N LEU A 192 -18.48 -13.48 45.42
CA LEU A 192 -17.60 -13.55 44.25
C LEU A 192 -16.22 -14.12 44.60
N SER A 193 -15.68 -13.69 45.75
CA SER A 193 -14.43 -14.21 46.30
C SER A 193 -14.54 -15.70 46.62
N ALA A 194 -15.63 -16.14 47.26
CA ALA A 194 -15.83 -17.54 47.62
C ALA A 194 -15.88 -18.48 46.40
N ILE A 195 -16.62 -18.12 45.34
CA ILE A 195 -16.65 -18.93 44.10
C ILE A 195 -15.28 -18.94 43.43
N SER A 196 -14.60 -17.79 43.40
CA SER A 196 -13.29 -17.66 42.77
C SER A 196 -12.22 -18.47 43.49
N GLN A 197 -12.17 -18.40 44.81
CA GLN A 197 -11.25 -19.17 45.63
C GLN A 197 -11.48 -20.67 45.47
N TYR A 198 -12.73 -21.14 45.55
CA TYR A 198 -13.06 -22.55 45.33
C TYR A 198 -12.59 -23.05 43.95
N THR A 199 -12.81 -22.25 42.91
CA THR A 199 -12.42 -22.60 41.54
C THR A 199 -10.90 -22.64 41.40
N LEU A 200 -10.18 -21.67 41.96
CA LEU A 200 -8.72 -21.63 41.95
C LEU A 200 -8.11 -22.79 42.75
N GLU A 201 -8.67 -23.14 43.91
CA GLU A 201 -8.24 -24.30 44.69
C GLU A 201 -8.43 -25.61 43.92
N SER A 202 -9.56 -25.77 43.22
CA SER A 202 -9.81 -26.90 42.33
C SER A 202 -8.79 -26.98 41.19
N CYS A 203 -8.46 -25.85 40.56
CA CYS A 203 -7.43 -25.76 39.51
C CYS A 203 -6.03 -26.07 40.04
N ARG A 204 -5.65 -25.58 41.23
CA ARG A 204 -4.35 -25.90 41.87
C ARG A 204 -4.21 -27.40 42.13
N ALA A 205 -5.32 -28.03 42.52
CA ALA A 205 -5.39 -29.47 42.77
C ALA A 205 -5.48 -30.32 41.48
N LYS A 206 -5.61 -29.70 40.30
CA LYS A 206 -5.82 -30.38 39.00
C LYS A 206 -7.10 -31.23 38.98
N GLN A 207 -8.15 -30.71 39.60
CA GLN A 207 -9.45 -31.35 39.77
C GLN A 207 -10.57 -30.55 39.09
N GLU A 208 -10.19 -29.55 38.28
CA GLU A 208 -11.12 -28.75 37.53
C GLU A 208 -11.84 -29.58 36.44
N TYR A 209 -12.94 -29.02 35.97
CA TYR A 209 -13.68 -29.56 34.85
C TYR A 209 -14.31 -28.41 34.05
N PRO A 210 -14.60 -28.62 32.74
CA PRO A 210 -15.09 -27.55 31.87
C PRO A 210 -16.35 -26.86 32.40
N GLY A 211 -17.25 -27.61 33.05
CA GLY A 211 -18.47 -27.08 33.67
C GLY A 211 -18.19 -26.04 34.77
N LEU A 212 -17.25 -26.31 35.68
CA LEU A 212 -16.86 -25.38 36.74
C LEU A 212 -16.21 -24.13 36.17
N VAL A 213 -15.25 -24.31 35.26
CA VAL A 213 -14.50 -23.20 34.65
C VAL A 213 -15.42 -22.30 33.83
N SER A 214 -16.33 -22.87 33.04
CA SER A 214 -17.33 -22.13 32.27
C SER A 214 -18.32 -21.40 33.17
N PHE A 215 -18.77 -22.05 34.24
CA PHE A 215 -19.65 -21.43 35.24
C PHE A 215 -18.96 -20.23 35.91
N TRP A 216 -17.76 -20.42 36.46
CA TRP A 216 -16.98 -19.34 37.09
C TRP A 216 -16.69 -18.21 36.09
N GLY A 217 -16.16 -18.53 34.91
CA GLY A 217 -15.80 -17.54 33.90
C GLY A 217 -17.00 -16.71 33.46
N GLY A 218 -18.16 -17.35 33.26
CA GLY A 218 -19.39 -16.66 32.90
C GLY A 218 -19.97 -15.80 34.03
N VAL A 219 -20.04 -16.32 35.26
CA VAL A 219 -20.54 -15.55 36.41
C VAL A 219 -19.61 -14.38 36.72
N MET A 220 -18.29 -14.60 36.70
CA MET A 220 -17.29 -13.57 36.94
C MET A 220 -17.33 -12.50 35.84
N ALA A 221 -17.44 -12.87 34.56
CA ALA A 221 -17.56 -11.92 33.46
C ALA A 221 -18.81 -11.02 33.58
N GLU A 222 -19.97 -11.61 33.83
CA GLU A 222 -21.22 -10.85 34.03
C GLU A 222 -21.18 -10.02 35.32
N ALA A 223 -20.56 -10.54 36.38
CA ALA A 223 -20.38 -9.82 37.64
C ALA A 223 -19.46 -8.60 37.47
N VAL A 224 -18.30 -8.76 36.83
CA VAL A 224 -17.40 -7.64 36.51
C VAL A 224 -18.12 -6.61 35.65
N ASN A 225 -18.87 -7.04 34.63
CA ASN A 225 -19.65 -6.15 33.78
C ASN A 225 -20.67 -5.31 34.59
N GLY A 226 -21.45 -5.96 35.47
CA GLY A 226 -22.41 -5.28 36.33
C GLY A 226 -21.78 -4.43 37.44
N MET A 227 -20.64 -4.86 38.00
CA MET A 227 -19.84 -4.08 38.94
C MET A 227 -19.32 -2.81 38.28
N LEU A 228 -18.82 -2.89 37.04
CA LEU A 228 -18.39 -1.72 36.28
C LEU A 228 -19.55 -0.73 36.07
N ASP A 229 -20.74 -1.20 35.72
CA ASP A 229 -21.92 -0.32 35.58
C ASP A 229 -22.32 0.34 36.91
N LYS A 230 -22.25 -0.40 38.01
CA LYS A 230 -22.52 0.12 39.37
C LYS A 230 -21.47 1.11 39.84
N MET A 231 -20.21 0.89 39.46
CA MET A 231 -19.05 1.69 39.89
C MET A 231 -18.80 2.93 39.03
N ARG A 232 -19.46 3.06 37.87
CA ARG A 232 -19.39 4.27 37.05
C ARG A 232 -19.97 5.47 37.78
N SER A 233 -19.13 6.47 37.96
CA SER A 233 -19.52 7.77 38.48
C SER A 233 -18.96 8.84 37.55
N GLY A 234 -19.77 9.85 37.19
CA GLY A 234 -19.30 10.97 36.38
C GLY A 234 -18.28 11.86 37.12
N ARG A 235 -18.10 11.67 38.44
CA ARG A 235 -17.11 12.39 39.25
C ARG A 235 -15.78 11.66 39.23
N ARG A 236 -14.74 12.31 38.69
CA ARG A 236 -13.38 11.74 38.53
C ARG A 236 -12.78 11.16 39.81
N SER A 237 -12.94 11.82 40.97
CA SER A 237 -12.37 11.32 42.24
C SER A 237 -13.00 10.00 42.69
N ILE A 238 -14.33 9.92 42.65
CA ILE A 238 -15.09 8.73 43.03
C ILE A 238 -14.82 7.61 42.02
N GLN A 239 -14.71 7.93 40.73
CA GLN A 239 -14.40 6.92 39.72
C GLN A 239 -13.02 6.30 39.94
N LEU A 240 -11.99 7.09 40.24
CA LEU A 240 -10.66 6.55 40.54
C LEU A 240 -10.64 5.68 41.80
N GLU A 241 -11.37 6.05 42.85
CA GLU A 241 -11.51 5.25 44.07
C GLU A 241 -12.24 3.93 43.80
N ASN A 242 -13.32 3.98 43.02
CA ASN A 242 -14.08 2.81 42.61
C ASN A 242 -13.25 1.86 41.75
N ASP A 243 -12.51 2.38 40.78
CA ASP A 243 -11.62 1.60 39.92
C ASP A 243 -10.51 0.92 40.74
N HIS A 244 -9.96 1.63 41.73
CA HIS A 244 -8.97 1.05 42.64
C HIS A 244 -9.57 -0.06 43.51
N THR A 245 -10.77 0.17 44.06
CA THR A 245 -11.49 -0.83 44.86
C THR A 245 -11.80 -2.08 44.04
N LEU A 246 -12.24 -1.91 42.78
CA LEU A 246 -12.49 -3.02 41.86
C LEU A 246 -11.22 -3.83 41.58
N LEU A 247 -10.10 -3.15 41.31
CA LEU A 247 -8.81 -3.80 41.07
C LEU A 247 -8.29 -4.52 42.32
N GLN A 248 -8.51 -3.99 43.52
CA GLN A 248 -8.14 -4.68 44.76
C GLN A 248 -8.96 -5.97 44.98
N GLN A 249 -10.25 -5.95 44.64
CA GLN A 249 -11.13 -7.11 44.80
C GLN A 249 -10.85 -8.21 43.76
N ILE A 250 -10.57 -7.83 42.52
CA ILE A 250 -10.49 -8.75 41.38
C ILE A 250 -9.05 -9.11 40.99
N GLY A 251 -8.11 -8.18 41.22
CA GLY A 251 -6.72 -8.27 40.80
C GLY A 251 -6.02 -9.55 41.25
N PRO A 252 -6.07 -9.96 42.53
CA PRO A 252 -5.42 -11.19 42.99
C PRO A 252 -5.94 -12.46 42.28
N VAL A 253 -7.26 -12.55 42.09
CA VAL A 253 -7.91 -13.69 41.43
C VAL A 253 -7.49 -13.79 39.97
N LEU A 254 -7.56 -12.68 39.23
CA LEU A 254 -7.12 -12.67 37.82
C LEU A 254 -5.62 -12.89 37.68
N SER A 255 -4.85 -12.33 38.62
CA SER A 255 -3.40 -12.47 38.63
C SER A 255 -3.00 -13.94 38.68
N GLU A 256 -3.61 -14.70 39.57
CA GLU A 256 -3.37 -16.13 39.68
C GLU A 256 -3.95 -16.91 38.49
N ALA A 257 -5.20 -16.65 38.11
CA ALA A 257 -5.88 -17.36 37.02
C ALA A 257 -5.13 -17.25 35.68
N MET A 258 -4.52 -16.10 35.38
CA MET A 258 -3.77 -15.89 34.14
C MET A 258 -2.45 -16.67 34.09
N VAL A 259 -1.82 -16.95 35.25
CA VAL A 259 -0.49 -17.59 35.31
C VAL A 259 -0.54 -19.11 35.55
N LEU A 260 -1.73 -19.68 35.74
CA LEU A 260 -1.94 -21.13 35.85
C LEU A 260 -1.81 -21.82 34.49
N LYS A 261 -0.59 -22.19 34.11
CA LYS A 261 -0.25 -22.78 32.80
C LYS A 261 -0.84 -24.16 32.54
N ASP A 262 -1.08 -24.92 33.61
CA ASP A 262 -1.55 -26.30 33.52
C ASP A 262 -3.01 -26.41 33.09
N VAL A 263 -3.78 -25.31 33.17
CA VAL A 263 -5.23 -25.31 32.94
C VAL A 263 -5.59 -24.23 31.90
N PRO A 264 -5.62 -24.54 30.60
CA PRO A 264 -5.88 -23.53 29.57
C PRO A 264 -7.29 -22.93 29.66
N GLY A 265 -8.27 -23.69 30.16
CA GLY A 265 -9.65 -23.22 30.31
C GLY A 265 -9.78 -22.02 31.26
N ILE A 266 -9.11 -22.07 32.42
CA ILE A 266 -9.19 -20.96 33.40
C ILE A 266 -8.43 -19.73 32.89
N GLN A 267 -7.33 -19.93 32.16
CA GLN A 267 -6.62 -18.83 31.50
C GLN A 267 -7.51 -18.12 30.48
N ILE A 268 -8.19 -18.85 29.60
CA ILE A 268 -9.11 -18.27 28.61
C ILE A 268 -10.27 -17.53 29.30
N ALA A 269 -10.85 -18.12 30.35
CA ALA A 269 -11.87 -17.45 31.15
C ALA A 269 -11.35 -16.15 31.78
N SER A 270 -10.12 -16.14 32.29
CA SER A 270 -9.46 -14.93 32.82
C SER A 270 -9.21 -13.88 31.73
N TYR A 271 -8.82 -14.29 30.52
CA TYR A 271 -8.62 -13.38 29.37
C TYR A 271 -9.93 -12.73 28.95
N MET A 272 -11.03 -13.48 28.95
CA MET A 272 -12.37 -12.95 28.71
C MET A 272 -12.73 -11.86 29.73
N ILE A 273 -12.47 -12.10 31.03
CA ILE A 273 -12.75 -11.13 32.08
C ILE A 273 -11.86 -9.88 31.95
N VAL A 274 -10.58 -10.06 31.67
CA VAL A 274 -9.63 -8.95 31.44
C VAL A 274 -10.03 -8.12 30.22
N ALA A 275 -10.48 -8.76 29.14
CA ALA A 275 -10.98 -8.08 27.95
C ALA A 275 -12.21 -7.21 28.26
N ILE A 276 -13.17 -7.73 29.03
CA ILE A 276 -14.35 -6.97 29.49
C ILE A 276 -13.91 -5.79 30.36
N LEU A 277 -13.00 -6.03 31.30
CA LEU A 277 -12.49 -5.01 32.22
C LEU A 277 -11.80 -3.87 31.45
N ALA A 278 -10.98 -4.20 30.45
CA ALA A 278 -10.27 -3.24 29.62
C ALA A 278 -11.21 -2.44 28.71
N ALA A 279 -12.15 -3.13 28.05
CA ALA A 279 -13.04 -2.50 27.08
C ALA A 279 -14.07 -1.57 27.74
N LYS A 280 -14.58 -1.97 28.91
CA LYS A 280 -15.70 -1.30 29.59
C LYS A 280 -15.28 -0.40 30.76
N GLY A 281 -14.14 -0.68 31.40
CA GLY A 281 -13.74 -0.09 32.68
C GLY A 281 -12.85 1.15 32.63
N SER A 282 -12.52 1.68 31.44
CA SER A 282 -11.71 2.91 31.27
C SER A 282 -10.50 3.00 32.21
N LEU A 283 -9.76 1.90 32.35
CA LEU A 283 -8.66 1.77 33.32
C LEU A 283 -7.46 2.65 32.94
N ASN A 284 -6.65 2.98 33.95
CA ASN A 284 -5.38 3.67 33.76
C ASN A 284 -4.37 2.81 32.97
N ASP A 285 -3.52 3.47 32.17
CA ASP A 285 -2.52 2.80 31.33
C ASP A 285 -1.55 1.89 32.10
N VAL A 286 -1.25 2.21 33.37
CA VAL A 286 -0.39 1.38 34.24
C VAL A 286 -1.04 0.04 34.54
N ALA A 287 -2.35 0.03 34.82
CA ALA A 287 -3.09 -1.20 35.10
C ALA A 287 -3.21 -2.06 33.82
N LEU A 288 -3.51 -1.44 32.69
CA LEU A 288 -3.56 -2.13 31.40
C LEU A 288 -2.18 -2.72 31.02
N ALA A 289 -1.10 -1.98 31.22
CA ALA A 289 0.26 -2.48 30.98
C ALA A 289 0.63 -3.66 31.91
N ALA A 290 0.22 -3.62 33.18
CA ALA A 290 0.41 -4.73 34.12
C ALA A 290 -0.35 -5.99 33.67
N PHE A 291 -1.60 -5.85 33.21
CA PHE A 291 -2.35 -6.97 32.63
C PHE A 291 -1.70 -7.53 31.37
N MET A 292 -1.19 -6.67 30.48
CA MET A 292 -0.46 -7.12 29.29
C MET A 292 0.81 -7.90 29.66
N ASP A 293 1.59 -7.41 30.62
CA ASP A 293 2.80 -8.09 31.11
C ASP A 293 2.48 -9.47 31.70
N GLN A 294 1.40 -9.55 32.48
CA GLN A 294 0.99 -10.79 33.13
C GLN A 294 0.42 -11.81 32.16
N LEU A 295 -0.43 -11.38 31.22
CA LEU A 295 -0.98 -12.24 30.17
C LEU A 295 0.14 -12.89 29.36
N VAL A 296 1.11 -12.08 28.94
CA VAL A 296 2.26 -12.54 28.16
C VAL A 296 3.20 -13.45 28.96
N HIS A 297 3.27 -13.29 30.28
CA HIS A 297 4.01 -14.21 31.13
C HIS A 297 3.32 -15.58 31.29
N GLY A 298 1.99 -15.58 31.30
CA GLY A 298 1.15 -16.74 31.59
C GLY A 298 0.76 -17.60 30.39
N TRP A 299 0.68 -17.03 29.17
CA TRP A 299 0.16 -17.75 28.01
C TRP A 299 0.97 -19.01 27.63
N THR A 300 0.29 -19.96 26.99
CA THR A 300 0.85 -21.21 26.47
C THR A 300 0.53 -21.31 24.98
N ILE A 301 0.96 -22.41 24.33
CA ILE A 301 0.67 -22.64 22.90
C ILE A 301 -0.84 -22.74 22.67
N ASP A 302 -1.57 -23.42 23.58
CA ASP A 302 -3.01 -23.62 23.49
C ASP A 302 -3.81 -22.32 23.71
N THR A 303 -3.28 -21.41 24.52
CA THR A 303 -3.94 -20.14 24.87
C THR A 303 -3.39 -18.94 24.11
N TYR A 304 -2.47 -19.16 23.17
CA TYR A 304 -1.79 -18.10 22.43
C TYR A 304 -2.75 -17.21 21.63
N ARG A 305 -3.62 -17.80 20.79
CA ARG A 305 -4.55 -17.04 19.94
C ARG A 305 -5.59 -16.25 20.78
N PRO A 306 -6.29 -16.83 21.77
CA PRO A 306 -7.15 -16.07 22.68
C PRO A 306 -6.40 -15.00 23.47
N GLY A 307 -5.18 -15.29 23.91
CA GLY A 307 -4.31 -14.33 24.59
C GLY A 307 -3.96 -13.14 23.70
N LEU A 308 -3.66 -13.38 22.43
CA LEU A 308 -3.39 -12.34 21.42
C LEU A 308 -4.61 -11.44 21.19
N VAL A 309 -5.83 -12.01 21.10
CA VAL A 309 -7.07 -11.23 20.99
C VAL A 309 -7.26 -10.33 22.21
N CYS A 310 -7.10 -10.88 23.42
CA CYS A 310 -7.16 -10.08 24.65
C CYS A 310 -6.07 -8.99 24.68
N LEU A 311 -4.86 -9.29 24.20
CA LEU A 311 -3.77 -8.32 24.09
C LEU A 311 -4.09 -7.19 23.10
N CYS A 312 -4.77 -7.50 21.99
CA CYS A 312 -5.25 -6.49 21.04
C CYS A 312 -6.26 -5.55 21.70
N ILE A 313 -7.24 -6.09 22.43
CA ILE A 313 -8.24 -5.31 23.15
C ILE A 313 -7.56 -4.41 24.20
N LEU A 314 -6.64 -4.97 25.01
CA LEU A 314 -5.87 -4.20 25.99
C LEU A 314 -5.10 -3.05 25.34
N ALA A 315 -4.38 -3.32 24.25
CA ALA A 315 -3.64 -2.28 23.54
C ALA A 315 -4.55 -1.24 22.87
N GLN A 316 -5.74 -1.64 22.41
CA GLN A 316 -6.69 -0.75 21.77
C GLN A 316 -7.24 0.30 22.75
N HIS A 317 -7.49 -0.11 23.99
CA HIS A 317 -8.03 0.76 25.04
C HIS A 317 -6.97 1.57 25.80
N ARG A 318 -5.68 1.36 25.52
CA ARG A 318 -4.58 2.18 26.06
C ARG A 318 -4.48 3.54 25.36
N SER A 319 -4.06 4.54 26.14
CA SER A 319 -3.76 5.89 25.65
C SER A 319 -2.32 5.99 25.13
N ALA A 320 -1.38 5.34 25.84
CA ALA A 320 0.02 5.25 25.45
C ALA A 320 0.21 4.48 24.14
N LYS A 321 1.04 5.03 23.24
CA LYS A 321 1.26 4.47 21.91
C LYS A 321 2.22 3.27 21.87
N GLN A 322 3.11 3.11 22.84
CA GLN A 322 4.08 2.00 22.87
C GLN A 322 3.67 0.87 23.83
N VAL A 323 4.07 -0.37 23.54
CA VAL A 323 3.95 -1.50 24.47
C VAL A 323 5.18 -1.63 25.38
N SER A 324 5.05 -2.38 26.47
CA SER A 324 6.18 -2.65 27.37
C SER A 324 7.24 -3.54 26.68
N GLY A 325 8.50 -3.42 27.12
CA GLY A 325 9.58 -4.23 26.59
C GLY A 325 9.44 -5.74 26.87
N ARG A 326 8.67 -6.13 27.90
CA ARG A 326 8.40 -7.53 28.22
C ARG A 326 7.42 -8.15 27.22
N VAL A 327 6.35 -7.43 26.92
CA VAL A 327 5.35 -7.81 25.89
C VAL A 327 6.06 -7.98 24.54
N ALA A 328 6.86 -7.00 24.14
CA ALA A 328 7.65 -7.08 22.91
C ALA A 328 8.59 -8.30 22.89
N LYS A 329 9.30 -8.60 23.99
CA LYS A 329 10.23 -9.74 24.07
C LYS A 329 9.53 -11.09 23.86
N ALA A 330 8.32 -11.26 24.35
CA ALA A 330 7.61 -12.53 24.19
C ALA A 330 7.00 -12.69 22.80
N LEU A 331 6.52 -11.60 22.20
CA LEU A 331 5.98 -11.61 20.85
C LEU A 331 7.05 -11.83 19.77
N ILE A 332 8.31 -11.43 20.03
CA ILE A 332 9.44 -11.81 19.17
C ILE A 332 9.69 -13.32 19.21
N LYS A 333 9.40 -13.99 20.33
CA LYS A 333 9.60 -15.44 20.46
C LYS A 333 8.50 -16.26 19.77
N SER A 334 7.33 -15.67 19.50
CA SER A 334 6.24 -16.38 18.84
C SER A 334 6.48 -16.47 17.33
N GLN A 335 6.41 -17.69 16.81
CA GLN A 335 6.43 -17.92 15.37
C GLN A 335 5.10 -17.46 14.77
N ASN A 336 5.13 -16.88 13.56
CA ASN A 336 3.94 -16.46 12.79
C ASN A 336 3.08 -15.35 13.42
N LEU A 337 3.71 -14.34 14.03
CA LEU A 337 3.00 -13.19 14.63
C LEU A 337 2.14 -12.41 13.60
N VAL A 338 2.74 -11.99 12.49
CA VAL A 338 2.06 -11.10 11.52
C VAL A 338 0.88 -11.79 10.81
N PRO A 339 0.98 -13.03 10.30
CA PRO A 339 -0.18 -13.73 9.74
C PRO A 339 -1.34 -13.86 10.75
N THR A 340 -1.02 -14.20 12.01
CA THR A 340 -2.04 -14.30 13.06
C THR A 340 -2.70 -12.95 13.35
N LEU A 341 -1.95 -11.85 13.33
CA LEU A 341 -2.51 -10.51 13.48
C LEU A 341 -3.37 -10.08 12.28
N VAL A 342 -3.03 -10.50 11.06
CA VAL A 342 -3.85 -10.28 9.86
C VAL A 342 -5.17 -11.03 9.95
N GLU A 343 -5.15 -12.27 10.43
CA GLU A 343 -6.39 -13.02 10.68
C GLU A 343 -7.27 -12.37 11.75
N ILE A 344 -6.67 -11.96 12.88
CA ILE A 344 -7.39 -11.24 13.94
C ILE A 344 -7.88 -9.89 13.43
N GLY A 345 -7.12 -9.22 12.57
CA GLY A 345 -7.45 -7.94 11.94
C GLY A 345 -8.75 -7.94 11.13
N LYS A 346 -9.22 -9.12 10.67
CA LYS A 346 -10.50 -9.26 9.97
C LYS A 346 -11.70 -9.06 10.90
N GLU A 347 -11.57 -9.43 12.17
CA GLU A 347 -12.67 -9.43 13.16
C GLU A 347 -12.49 -8.32 14.21
N HIS A 348 -11.26 -7.93 14.50
CA HIS A 348 -10.90 -7.00 15.56
C HIS A 348 -9.89 -5.96 15.09
N ARG A 349 -9.97 -4.74 15.64
CA ARG A 349 -8.98 -3.69 15.35
C ARG A 349 -7.65 -3.98 16.05
N VAL A 350 -6.58 -4.08 15.27
CA VAL A 350 -5.23 -4.41 15.75
C VAL A 350 -4.22 -3.26 15.61
N ASP A 351 -4.62 -2.15 15.00
CA ASP A 351 -3.75 -1.03 14.57
C ASP A 351 -2.90 -0.49 15.72
N LYS A 352 -3.49 -0.29 16.91
CA LYS A 352 -2.77 0.23 18.08
C LYS A 352 -1.74 -0.76 18.64
N LEU A 353 -2.05 -2.06 18.62
CA LEU A 353 -1.09 -3.09 19.05
C LEU A 353 0.06 -3.16 18.05
N ALA A 354 -0.23 -3.20 16.75
CA ALA A 354 0.76 -3.25 15.69
C ALA A 354 1.70 -2.03 15.73
N ASN A 355 1.13 -0.82 15.85
CA ASN A 355 1.91 0.41 16.03
C ASN A 355 2.77 0.38 17.31
N GLY A 356 2.19 -0.06 18.44
CA GLY A 356 2.92 -0.13 19.69
C GLY A 356 4.04 -1.16 19.70
N LEU A 357 3.87 -2.27 18.97
CA LEU A 357 4.90 -3.29 18.77
C LEU A 357 6.03 -2.79 17.87
N ALA A 358 5.69 -2.16 16.74
CA ALA A 358 6.69 -1.61 15.83
C ALA A 358 7.57 -0.58 16.55
N LEU A 359 6.96 0.34 17.30
CA LEU A 359 7.70 1.31 18.12
C LEU A 359 8.58 0.62 19.18
N ALA A 360 8.07 -0.39 19.89
CA ALA A 360 8.85 -1.11 20.90
C ALA A 360 10.01 -1.92 20.31
N PHE A 361 9.87 -2.44 19.08
CA PHE A 361 10.93 -3.12 18.35
C PHE A 361 12.01 -2.14 17.89
N ILE A 362 11.64 -0.97 17.37
CA ILE A 362 12.56 0.11 16.98
C ILE A 362 13.33 0.65 18.18
N ASP A 363 12.66 0.85 19.32
CA ASP A 363 13.31 1.27 20.57
C ASP A 363 14.32 0.22 21.08
N ARG A 364 14.04 -1.06 20.84
CA ARG A 364 14.93 -2.16 21.22
C ARG A 364 16.13 -2.27 20.26
N LEU A 365 15.92 -2.01 18.97
CA LEU A 365 17.00 -1.92 17.98
C LEU A 365 17.99 -0.82 18.38
N SER A 366 17.52 0.39 18.69
CA SER A 366 18.40 1.51 19.08
C SER A 366 19.10 1.32 20.42
N LYS A 367 18.46 0.71 21.43
CA LYS A 367 19.03 0.56 22.79
C LYS A 367 19.83 -0.72 23.02
N LYS A 368 19.54 -1.80 22.29
CA LYS A 368 20.11 -3.14 22.52
C LYS A 368 20.72 -3.79 21.28
N GLY A 369 20.62 -3.18 20.09
CA GLY A 369 21.18 -3.73 18.86
C GLY A 369 20.55 -5.04 18.40
N ASP A 370 19.29 -5.33 18.78
CA ASP A 370 18.64 -6.63 18.51
C ASP A 370 17.99 -6.68 17.12
N VAL A 371 18.78 -7.05 16.12
CA VAL A 371 18.46 -7.10 14.68
C VAL A 371 17.32 -8.08 14.35
N ARG A 372 17.08 -9.08 15.19
CA ARG A 372 16.04 -10.13 15.00
C ARG A 372 14.62 -9.59 14.92
N SER A 373 14.41 -8.35 15.33
CA SER A 373 13.11 -7.68 15.28
C SER A 373 12.81 -6.99 13.94
N LEU A 374 13.81 -6.77 13.07
CA LEU A 374 13.64 -6.09 11.78
C LEU A 374 12.67 -6.79 10.82
N PRO A 375 12.71 -8.13 10.62
CA PRO A 375 11.77 -8.80 9.72
C PRO A 375 10.31 -8.64 10.17
N ALA A 376 10.08 -8.63 11.49
CA ALA A 376 8.76 -8.41 12.07
C ALA A 376 8.29 -6.95 11.86
N VAL A 377 9.18 -5.97 11.96
CA VAL A 377 8.85 -4.56 11.68
C VAL A 377 8.54 -4.37 10.19
N ASN A 378 9.35 -4.94 9.30
CA ASN A 378 9.14 -4.82 7.85
C ASN A 378 7.80 -5.44 7.45
N SER A 379 7.51 -6.66 7.93
CA SER A 379 6.23 -7.33 7.66
C SER A 379 5.03 -6.60 8.28
N LEU A 380 5.17 -5.96 9.44
CA LEU A 380 4.10 -5.12 10.00
C LEU A 380 3.85 -3.87 9.14
N LEU A 381 4.89 -3.19 8.65
CA LEU A 381 4.75 -2.00 7.81
C LEU A 381 4.15 -2.31 6.43
N LEU A 382 4.52 -3.45 5.85
CA LEU A 382 4.00 -3.93 4.57
C LEU A 382 2.59 -4.54 4.71
N SER A 383 2.19 -4.93 5.91
CA SER A 383 0.83 -5.42 6.16
C SER A 383 -0.17 -4.25 6.19
N SER A 384 -1.39 -4.50 5.70
CA SER A 384 -2.51 -3.53 5.73
C SER A 384 -3.11 -3.32 7.13
N LEU A 385 -2.31 -3.48 8.19
CA LEU A 385 -2.74 -3.40 9.59
C LEU A 385 -2.57 -2.00 10.20
N LEU A 386 -1.64 -1.19 9.69
CA LEU A 386 -1.38 0.15 10.19
C LEU A 386 -2.06 1.22 9.33
N GLN A 387 -2.44 2.32 9.97
CA GLN A 387 -2.95 3.50 9.28
C GLN A 387 -1.79 4.31 8.67
N GLU A 388 -2.05 5.07 7.60
CA GLU A 388 -1.05 5.92 6.92
C GLU A 388 -0.23 6.78 7.90
N LYS A 389 -0.90 7.47 8.84
CA LYS A 389 -0.24 8.29 9.87
C LYS A 389 0.66 7.48 10.80
N GLN A 390 0.30 6.23 11.10
CA GLN A 390 1.09 5.34 11.95
C GLN A 390 2.30 4.82 11.19
N ILE A 391 2.14 4.45 9.91
CA ILE A 391 3.24 4.06 9.01
C ILE A 391 4.27 5.19 8.94
N LYS A 392 3.83 6.43 8.70
CA LYS A 392 4.69 7.63 8.69
C LYS A 392 5.47 7.80 10.00
N VAL A 393 4.82 7.64 11.16
CA VAL A 393 5.47 7.78 12.48
C VAL A 393 6.45 6.64 12.76
N VAL A 394 6.10 5.40 12.44
CA VAL A 394 6.97 4.24 12.63
C VAL A 394 8.21 4.37 11.74
N TYR A 395 8.04 4.71 10.46
CA TYR A 395 9.16 4.94 9.55
C TYR A 395 10.07 6.09 10.01
N LYS A 396 9.48 7.23 10.43
CA LYS A 396 10.21 8.34 11.07
C LYS A 396 11.01 7.88 12.30
N SER A 397 10.41 7.05 13.15
CA SER A 397 11.10 6.53 14.33
C SER A 397 12.24 5.56 13.99
N MET A 398 12.10 4.80 12.89
CA MET A 398 13.15 3.91 12.38
C MET A 398 14.34 4.70 11.82
N LEU A 399 14.08 5.78 11.09
CA LEU A 399 15.12 6.72 10.64
C LEU A 399 15.86 7.39 11.81
N LEU A 400 15.11 7.84 12.82
CA LEU A 400 15.70 8.41 14.04
C LEU A 400 16.52 7.37 14.82
N ALA A 401 16.08 6.11 14.85
CA ALA A 401 16.83 5.03 15.44
C ALA A 401 18.14 4.80 14.66
N ALA A 402 18.09 4.73 13.33
CA ALA A 402 19.27 4.58 12.47
C ALA A 402 20.32 5.69 12.71
N HIS A 403 19.88 6.93 12.95
CA HIS A 403 20.79 8.04 13.26
C HIS A 403 21.41 7.94 14.67
N LYS A 404 20.63 7.47 15.66
CA LYS A 404 21.07 7.27 17.06
C LYS A 404 22.00 6.10 17.25
N VAL A 405 22.03 5.12 16.34
CA VAL A 405 23.01 4.03 16.39
C VAL A 405 24.39 4.62 16.10
N ASN A 406 25.22 4.67 17.14
CA ASN A 406 26.61 5.13 17.11
C ASN A 406 27.55 3.93 17.27
N ASP A 407 28.84 4.16 17.06
CA ASP A 407 29.90 3.13 17.10
C ASP A 407 30.00 2.39 18.45
N GLU A 408 29.43 2.94 19.53
CA GLU A 408 29.34 2.29 20.85
C GLU A 408 28.39 1.08 20.89
N VAL A 409 27.35 1.05 20.03
CA VAL A 409 26.33 -0.01 19.97
C VAL A 409 26.63 -1.01 18.84
N ASP A 410 27.41 -0.60 17.85
CA ASP A 410 27.67 -1.32 16.60
C ASP A 410 29.14 -1.13 16.17
N GLN A 411 30.04 -1.86 16.83
CA GLN A 411 31.49 -1.79 16.56
C GLN A 411 31.85 -2.26 15.14
N ASP A 412 31.06 -3.18 14.57
CA ASP A 412 31.31 -3.79 13.25
C ASP A 412 30.51 -3.15 12.09
N GLY A 413 29.64 -2.18 12.38
CA GLY A 413 28.79 -1.54 11.35
C GLY A 413 27.70 -2.44 10.74
N ALA A 414 27.56 -3.68 11.22
CA ALA A 414 26.64 -4.67 10.67
C ALA A 414 25.16 -4.31 10.95
N ILE A 415 24.87 -3.72 12.11
CA ILE A 415 23.53 -3.31 12.50
C ILE A 415 23.07 -2.14 11.63
N ARG A 416 23.96 -1.18 11.36
CA ARG A 416 23.70 -0.08 10.43
C ARG A 416 23.41 -0.57 9.01
N LYS A 417 24.16 -1.57 8.52
CA LYS A 417 23.92 -2.15 7.19
C LYS A 417 22.55 -2.82 7.08
N GLU A 418 22.13 -3.58 8.09
CA GLU A 418 20.81 -4.24 8.08
C GLU A 418 19.63 -3.28 8.28
N ILE A 419 19.80 -2.22 9.09
CA ILE A 419 18.83 -1.14 9.19
C ILE A 419 18.74 -0.40 7.85
N GLY A 420 19.88 -0.13 7.21
CA GLY A 420 19.98 0.45 5.88
C GLY A 420 19.21 -0.38 4.86
N SER A 421 19.53 -1.68 4.71
CA SER A 421 18.84 -2.56 3.76
C SER A 421 17.33 -2.67 4.03
N SER A 422 16.92 -2.69 5.30
CA SER A 422 15.50 -2.66 5.66
C SER A 422 14.82 -1.34 5.28
N LEU A 423 15.46 -0.19 5.50
CA LEU A 423 14.95 1.12 5.08
C LEU A 423 14.84 1.25 3.55
N VAL A 424 15.80 0.68 2.80
CA VAL A 424 15.76 0.60 1.33
C VAL A 424 14.62 -0.28 0.85
N SER A 425 14.48 -1.49 1.40
CA SER A 425 13.39 -2.39 1.00
C SER A 425 12.01 -1.81 1.30
N LEU A 426 11.86 -1.06 2.39
CA LEU A 426 10.63 -0.36 2.75
C LEU A 426 10.33 0.86 1.87
N SER A 427 11.35 1.56 1.37
CA SER A 427 11.15 2.70 0.45
C SER A 427 10.84 2.25 -0.99
N GLN A 428 11.38 1.10 -1.39
CA GLN A 428 11.10 0.43 -2.67
C GLN A 428 9.80 -0.37 -2.68
N ALA A 429 9.14 -0.52 -1.53
CA ALA A 429 7.87 -1.22 -1.45
C ALA A 429 6.79 -0.52 -2.29
N GLY A 430 6.04 -1.33 -3.04
CA GLY A 430 4.86 -0.89 -3.77
C GLY A 430 3.61 -0.82 -2.88
N GLY A 431 2.57 -0.12 -3.36
CA GLY A 431 1.27 0.03 -2.70
C GLY A 431 1.18 1.18 -1.69
N ASP A 432 0.01 1.31 -1.05
CA ASP A 432 -0.35 2.42 -0.15
C ASP A 432 0.65 2.64 1.00
N ALA A 433 1.25 1.56 1.52
CA ALA A 433 2.28 1.63 2.55
C ALA A 433 3.58 2.28 2.03
N GLY A 434 3.97 1.97 0.79
CA GLY A 434 5.11 2.57 0.11
C GLY A 434 4.90 4.05 -0.18
N ASP A 435 3.69 4.43 -0.63
CA ASP A 435 3.33 5.84 -0.84
C ASP A 435 3.37 6.64 0.47
N ALA A 436 2.84 6.07 1.56
CA ALA A 436 2.90 6.67 2.88
C ALA A 436 4.36 6.87 3.36
N ILE A 437 5.24 5.91 3.08
CA ILE A 437 6.67 5.96 3.42
C ILE A 437 7.39 7.03 2.58
N ARG A 438 7.14 7.11 1.27
CA ARG A 438 7.69 8.16 0.40
C ARG A 438 7.23 9.54 0.83
N SER A 439 5.95 9.70 1.13
CA SER A 439 5.40 10.94 1.67
C SER A 439 6.00 11.29 3.04
N ALA A 440 6.24 10.30 3.91
CA ALA A 440 6.99 10.53 5.15
C ALA A 440 8.42 11.01 4.88
N LEU A 441 9.09 10.48 3.86
CA LEU A 441 10.46 10.87 3.49
C LEU A 441 10.51 12.33 3.00
N GLU A 442 9.51 12.77 2.23
CA GLU A 442 9.37 14.15 1.76
C GLU A 442 9.03 15.14 2.90
N GLU A 443 8.21 14.72 3.87
CA GLU A 443 7.81 15.53 5.01
C GLU A 443 8.94 15.77 6.03
N ILE A 444 10.01 14.97 6.02
CA ILE A 444 11.11 15.13 6.97
C ILE A 444 12.21 15.96 6.32
N ASP A 445 12.47 17.15 6.88
CA ASP A 445 13.64 17.98 6.61
C ASP A 445 14.94 17.34 7.18
N PHE A 446 15.20 16.07 6.89
CA PHE A 446 16.39 15.34 7.34
C PHE A 446 17.41 15.23 6.21
N ASN A 447 18.69 15.24 6.55
CA ASN A 447 19.77 15.07 5.58
C ASN A 447 19.90 13.58 5.22
N ILE A 448 18.97 13.08 4.40
CA ILE A 448 18.91 11.68 3.96
C ILE A 448 20.24 11.27 3.32
N GLU A 449 20.92 12.18 2.63
CA GLU A 449 22.19 11.95 1.94
C GLU A 449 23.36 11.66 2.92
N GLU A 450 23.36 12.29 4.10
CA GLU A 450 24.32 12.00 5.17
C GLU A 450 24.05 10.63 5.82
N LEU A 451 22.77 10.25 5.93
CA LEU A 451 22.38 8.94 6.43
C LEU A 451 22.68 7.84 5.40
N GLU A 452 22.47 8.08 4.11
CA GLU A 452 22.84 7.18 3.01
C GLU A 452 24.35 6.94 2.98
N LEU A 453 25.15 8.00 3.17
CA LEU A 453 26.59 7.92 3.28
C LEU A 453 27.03 7.17 4.54
N LYS A 454 26.38 7.42 5.70
CA LYS A 454 26.68 6.76 6.99
C LYS A 454 26.27 5.28 7.01
N LEU A 455 25.21 4.91 6.28
CA LEU A 455 24.69 3.54 6.22
C LEU A 455 25.24 2.73 5.03
N GLY A 456 25.93 3.38 4.07
CA GLY A 456 26.41 2.76 2.84
C GLY A 456 25.30 2.22 1.94
N ALA A 457 24.08 2.75 2.07
CA ALA A 457 22.88 2.26 1.39
C ALA A 457 22.05 3.43 0.86
N ALA A 458 21.63 3.35 -0.42
CA ALA A 458 20.78 4.36 -1.05
C ALA A 458 19.31 4.17 -0.60
N ILE A 459 18.87 4.97 0.36
CA ILE A 459 17.54 4.95 0.99
C ILE A 459 16.47 5.43 0.01
N ARG A 460 16.81 6.35 -0.89
CA ARG A 460 15.91 6.73 -1.99
C ARG A 460 15.79 5.58 -2.98
N PRO A 461 14.56 5.20 -3.40
CA PRO A 461 14.40 4.27 -4.50
C PRO A 461 15.08 4.89 -5.72
N LYS A 462 16.13 4.23 -6.22
CA LYS A 462 16.44 4.34 -7.65
C LYS A 462 15.15 3.90 -8.35
N LEU A 463 14.51 4.80 -9.10
CA LEU A 463 13.50 4.39 -10.08
C LEU A 463 14.07 3.19 -10.85
N ALA A 464 13.29 2.11 -10.88
CA ALA A 464 13.71 0.75 -11.15
C ALA A 464 14.73 0.62 -12.30
N LEU A 465 15.94 0.15 -11.98
CA LEU A 465 16.80 -0.53 -12.93
C LEU A 465 16.38 -2.00 -12.90
N GLU A 466 15.51 -2.40 -13.82
CA GLU A 466 15.20 -3.81 -14.04
C GLU A 466 16.45 -4.53 -14.56
N GLN A 467 16.65 -5.72 -14.00
CA GLN A 467 17.80 -6.59 -14.18
C GLN A 467 17.95 -7.00 -15.66
N GLY A 468 19.12 -6.70 -16.25
CA GLY A 468 19.59 -7.33 -17.48
C GLY A 468 20.38 -8.62 -17.17
N PRO A 469 20.39 -9.60 -18.09
CA PRO A 469 20.51 -11.02 -17.78
C PRO A 469 21.94 -11.47 -17.43
N GLU A 470 22.05 -12.34 -16.43
CA GLU A 470 23.25 -13.09 -16.09
C GLU A 470 23.67 -13.97 -17.27
N ALA A 471 24.75 -13.57 -17.95
CA ALA A 471 25.54 -14.50 -18.74
C ALA A 471 26.47 -15.26 -17.78
N MET A 472 26.31 -16.58 -17.77
CA MET A 472 27.17 -17.56 -17.12
C MET A 472 28.64 -17.26 -17.35
N GLU A 473 29.38 -17.06 -16.27
CA GLU A 473 30.79 -17.45 -16.12
C GLU A 473 31.09 -17.56 -14.61
N GLU A 474 30.70 -18.71 -14.02
CA GLU A 474 31.33 -19.17 -12.79
C GLU A 474 32.69 -19.74 -13.15
N GLU A 475 33.78 -19.08 -12.75
CA GLU A 475 35.01 -19.76 -12.35
C GLU A 475 35.92 -18.83 -11.52
N GLN A 476 36.00 -19.16 -10.22
CA GLN A 476 37.15 -19.01 -9.32
C GLN A 476 37.81 -17.63 -9.13
N ALA A 477 37.43 -16.95 -8.05
CA ALA A 477 38.37 -16.15 -7.26
C ALA A 477 37.96 -16.13 -5.78
N THR A 478 38.50 -17.06 -5.00
CA THR A 478 38.79 -16.81 -3.58
C THR A 478 39.98 -15.84 -3.49
N GLU A 479 39.97 -15.00 -2.45
CA GLU A 479 41.03 -14.08 -1.99
C GLU A 479 40.97 -12.64 -2.54
N THR A 480 40.35 -11.72 -1.78
CA THR A 480 41.02 -10.60 -1.06
C THR A 480 39.98 -9.52 -0.72
N ALA A 481 39.38 -9.64 0.47
CA ALA A 481 38.74 -8.52 1.13
C ALA A 481 39.83 -7.72 1.85
N ASP A 482 40.49 -6.81 1.14
CA ASP A 482 41.26 -5.69 1.72
C ASP A 482 41.83 -4.84 0.57
N GLN A 483 41.15 -3.73 0.25
CA GLN A 483 41.69 -2.48 -0.33
C GLN A 483 40.54 -1.52 -0.68
N GLN A 484 39.88 -0.93 0.31
CA GLN A 484 39.34 0.42 0.12
C GLN A 484 40.56 1.35 0.05
N ARG A 485 40.96 1.75 -1.17
CA ARG A 485 42.00 2.76 -1.37
C ARG A 485 41.60 4.02 -0.58
N SER A 486 42.52 4.57 0.22
CA SER A 486 42.25 5.78 0.99
C SER A 486 42.02 6.96 0.05
N LEU A 487 41.04 7.83 0.36
CA LEU A 487 40.71 9.02 -0.44
C LEU A 487 41.93 9.92 -0.70
N ASP A 488 42.85 9.99 0.27
CA ASP A 488 44.10 10.73 0.14
C ASP A 488 45.05 10.14 -0.93
N SER A 489 45.06 8.82 -1.13
CA SER A 489 45.86 8.18 -2.20
C SER A 489 45.30 8.48 -3.58
N THR A 490 43.97 8.47 -3.74
CA THR A 490 43.31 8.82 -5.01
C THR A 490 43.45 10.31 -5.35
N LEU A 491 43.43 11.20 -4.34
CA LEU A 491 43.68 12.63 -4.54
C LEU A 491 45.14 12.91 -4.94
N GLN A 492 46.10 12.10 -4.47
CA GLN A 492 47.49 12.17 -4.93
C GLN A 492 47.67 11.65 -6.36
N GLU A 493 47.00 10.57 -6.75
CA GLU A 493 46.98 10.09 -8.15
C GLU A 493 46.44 11.15 -9.11
N LEU A 494 45.40 11.90 -8.71
CA LEU A 494 44.86 13.02 -9.50
C LEU A 494 45.88 14.14 -9.75
N THR A 495 46.85 14.36 -8.85
CA THR A 495 47.89 15.38 -9.09
C THR A 495 48.90 15.00 -10.18
N THR A 496 48.91 13.73 -10.61
CA THR A 496 49.83 13.22 -11.65
C THR A 496 49.23 13.22 -13.06
N LEU A 497 47.92 13.42 -13.20
CA LEU A 497 47.23 13.41 -14.49
C LEU A 497 47.43 14.75 -15.25
N GLU A 498 47.60 14.66 -16.58
CA GLU A 498 47.76 15.84 -17.44
C GLU A 498 46.43 16.58 -17.68
N PRO A 499 46.43 17.93 -17.74
CA PRO A 499 45.23 18.71 -17.97
C PRO A 499 44.72 18.59 -19.41
N SER A 500 43.44 18.27 -19.57
CA SER A 500 42.79 18.27 -20.88
C SER A 500 42.22 19.64 -21.26
N THR A 501 42.30 19.97 -22.55
CA THR A 501 41.70 21.19 -23.14
C THR A 501 40.33 20.93 -23.78
N THR A 502 39.90 19.67 -23.86
CA THR A 502 38.62 19.28 -24.49
C THR A 502 37.46 19.42 -23.50
N SER A 503 36.39 20.11 -23.86
CA SER A 503 35.18 20.23 -23.01
C SER A 503 34.63 18.88 -22.55
N CYS A 504 34.15 18.81 -21.30
CA CYS A 504 33.47 17.65 -20.69
C CYS A 504 32.10 17.34 -21.31
N LEU A 505 31.58 18.22 -22.17
CA LEU A 505 30.35 18.01 -22.93
C LEU A 505 30.61 17.34 -24.29
N SER A 506 31.88 17.21 -24.69
CA SER A 506 32.27 16.45 -25.88
C SER A 506 32.31 14.94 -25.58
N PRO A 507 32.07 14.07 -26.58
CA PRO A 507 32.13 12.62 -26.38
C PRO A 507 33.55 12.12 -26.06
N GLU A 508 34.59 12.88 -26.40
CA GLU A 508 36.01 12.49 -26.28
C GLU A 508 36.51 12.46 -24.82
N SER A 509 35.83 13.14 -23.89
CA SER A 509 36.23 13.27 -22.48
C SER A 509 35.40 12.42 -21.51
N GLY A 510 34.59 11.48 -22.01
CA GLY A 510 33.67 10.66 -21.19
C GLY A 510 34.35 9.85 -20.08
N ASN A 511 35.46 9.17 -20.41
CA ASN A 511 36.18 8.34 -19.43
C ASN A 511 36.84 9.18 -18.34
N LEU A 512 37.53 10.25 -18.74
CA LEU A 512 38.14 11.22 -17.83
C LEU A 512 37.10 11.89 -16.92
N PHE A 513 35.91 12.19 -17.46
CA PHE A 513 34.81 12.72 -16.67
C PHE A 513 34.33 11.74 -15.60
N ASN A 514 34.18 10.46 -15.94
CA ASN A 514 33.70 9.45 -14.99
C ASN A 514 34.68 9.24 -13.83
N GLU A 515 35.98 9.19 -14.11
CA GLU A 515 37.04 9.09 -13.09
C GLU A 515 37.02 10.30 -12.14
N LEU A 516 37.02 11.52 -12.71
CA LEU A 516 36.97 12.75 -11.92
C LEU A 516 35.66 12.89 -11.12
N CYS A 517 34.54 12.46 -11.70
CA CYS A 517 33.24 12.53 -11.06
C CYS A 517 33.14 11.55 -9.88
N ALA A 518 33.66 10.33 -10.02
CA ALA A 518 33.71 9.37 -8.93
C ALA A 518 34.50 9.91 -7.72
N VAL A 519 35.66 10.52 -7.97
CA VAL A 519 36.45 11.16 -6.90
C VAL A 519 35.71 12.37 -6.33
N PHE A 520 35.11 13.22 -7.17
CA PHE A 520 34.33 14.36 -6.71
C PHE A 520 33.16 13.96 -5.79
N LEU A 521 32.42 12.90 -6.12
CA LEU A 521 31.31 12.41 -5.30
C LEU A 521 31.77 11.94 -3.92
N SER A 522 32.95 11.31 -3.85
CA SER A 522 33.55 10.89 -2.59
C SER A 522 34.10 12.06 -1.76
N ALA A 523 34.65 13.09 -2.42
CA ALA A 523 35.18 14.29 -1.79
C ALA A 523 34.08 15.28 -1.36
N ALA A 524 32.90 15.26 -1.99
CA ALA A 524 31.82 16.21 -1.79
C ALA A 524 31.20 16.24 -0.37
N ALA A 525 31.55 15.28 0.50
CA ALA A 525 31.10 15.25 1.88
C ALA A 525 31.86 16.23 2.80
N THR A 526 33.12 16.53 2.49
CA THR A 526 34.01 17.34 3.36
C THR A 526 34.60 18.53 2.60
N GLU A 527 34.43 19.75 3.13
CA GLU A 527 34.95 20.97 2.50
C GLU A 527 36.48 20.93 2.27
N THR A 528 37.26 20.31 3.17
CA THR A 528 38.72 20.22 3.02
C THR A 528 39.13 19.37 1.82
N ASP A 529 38.38 18.32 1.52
CA ASP A 529 38.71 17.42 0.41
C ASP A 529 38.17 17.96 -0.92
N LEU A 530 37.06 18.71 -0.87
CA LEU A 530 36.57 19.53 -1.99
C LEU A 530 37.58 20.61 -2.40
N GLU A 531 38.22 21.29 -1.45
CA GLU A 531 39.26 22.29 -1.75
C GLU A 531 40.50 21.65 -2.39
N LYS A 532 40.95 20.50 -1.88
CA LYS A 532 42.06 19.74 -2.50
C LYS A 532 41.72 19.28 -3.92
N PHE A 533 40.49 18.81 -4.14
CA PHE A 533 40.02 18.40 -5.46
C PHE A 533 39.96 19.58 -6.42
N ASP A 534 39.40 20.72 -6.00
CA ASP A 534 39.28 21.92 -6.84
C ASP A 534 40.65 22.57 -7.15
N ALA A 535 41.66 22.35 -6.29
CA ALA A 535 43.04 22.75 -6.52
C ALA A 535 43.82 21.80 -7.45
N ALA A 536 43.25 20.67 -7.87
CA ALA A 536 43.94 19.70 -8.70
C ALA A 536 44.32 20.28 -10.09
N PRO A 537 45.53 20.00 -10.59
CA PRO A 537 46.01 20.55 -11.86
C PRO A 537 45.19 20.09 -13.06
N VAL A 538 44.57 18.92 -12.99
CA VAL A 538 43.70 18.34 -14.03
C VAL A 538 42.52 19.25 -14.37
N LEU A 539 41.94 19.92 -13.37
CA LEU A 539 40.81 20.83 -13.55
C LEU A 539 41.24 22.19 -14.13
N SER A 540 42.54 22.52 -14.08
CA SER A 540 43.11 23.73 -14.66
C SER A 540 42.37 25.03 -14.26
N ARG A 541 42.14 25.22 -12.96
CA ARG A 541 41.36 26.35 -12.40
C ARG A 541 41.81 27.72 -12.91
N SER A 542 43.12 27.97 -13.04
CA SER A 542 43.67 29.25 -13.53
C SER A 542 43.43 29.52 -15.02
N LEU A 543 43.23 28.47 -15.82
CA LEU A 543 42.94 28.54 -17.25
C LEU A 543 41.44 28.50 -17.56
N ALA A 544 40.56 28.46 -16.56
CA ALA A 544 39.10 28.38 -16.72
C ALA A 544 38.44 29.42 -17.66
N PRO A 545 38.89 30.70 -17.75
CA PRO A 545 38.31 31.64 -18.72
C PRO A 545 38.71 31.33 -20.18
N SER A 546 39.87 30.69 -20.39
CA SER A 546 40.40 30.38 -21.74
C SER A 546 40.12 28.94 -22.17
N ASN A 547 40.03 28.00 -21.22
CA ASN A 547 39.77 26.58 -21.43
C ASN A 547 38.33 26.24 -20.98
N SER A 548 37.57 25.55 -21.82
CA SER A 548 36.19 25.18 -21.52
C SER A 548 36.05 24.05 -20.49
N PHE A 549 37.12 23.31 -20.18
CA PHE A 549 37.10 22.12 -19.30
C PHE A 549 36.45 22.38 -17.93
N TYR A 550 36.97 23.34 -17.15
CA TYR A 550 36.54 23.58 -15.76
C TYR A 550 35.02 23.81 -15.63
N PHE A 551 34.47 24.78 -16.37
CA PHE A 551 33.04 25.05 -16.31
C PHE A 551 32.23 23.91 -16.93
N SER A 552 32.69 23.29 -18.04
CA SER A 552 31.97 22.17 -18.66
C SER A 552 31.88 20.93 -17.75
N PHE A 553 32.89 20.68 -16.90
CA PHE A 553 32.88 19.62 -15.89
C PHE A 553 31.74 19.84 -14.90
N TYR A 554 31.70 21.02 -14.26
CA TYR A 554 30.67 21.34 -13.27
C TYR A 554 29.27 21.49 -13.88
N LEU A 555 29.16 21.98 -15.13
CA LEU A 555 27.91 21.97 -15.89
C LEU A 555 27.34 20.54 -16.00
N ARG A 556 28.20 19.57 -16.37
CA ARG A 556 27.79 18.17 -16.49
C ARG A 556 27.47 17.54 -15.13
N VAL A 557 28.18 17.93 -14.07
CA VAL A 557 27.91 17.46 -12.69
C VAL A 557 26.57 17.99 -12.16
N TRP A 558 26.23 19.27 -12.31
CA TRP A 558 24.95 19.72 -11.75
C TRP A 558 23.74 19.31 -12.61
N CYS A 559 23.94 19.10 -13.92
CA CYS A 559 22.89 18.67 -14.84
C CYS A 559 22.71 17.14 -14.88
N GLY A 560 23.65 16.39 -14.34
CA GLY A 560 23.61 14.93 -14.29
C GLY A 560 22.78 14.36 -13.12
N PRO A 561 22.67 13.03 -13.05
CA PRO A 561 21.90 12.32 -12.03
C PRO A 561 22.65 12.15 -10.71
N PHE A 562 23.19 13.25 -10.17
CA PHE A 562 24.03 13.25 -8.98
C PHE A 562 23.28 13.70 -7.71
N PRO A 563 23.78 13.35 -6.50
CA PRO A 563 23.20 13.78 -5.22
C PRO A 563 23.06 15.29 -5.10
N THR A 564 22.07 15.77 -4.34
CA THR A 564 21.80 17.22 -4.26
C THR A 564 22.95 17.98 -3.62
N LEU A 565 23.64 17.39 -2.64
CA LEU A 565 24.85 17.95 -2.05
C LEU A 565 25.95 18.20 -3.10
N ALA A 566 26.24 17.21 -3.95
CA ALA A 566 27.24 17.31 -5.01
C ALA A 566 26.88 18.38 -6.05
N LYS A 567 25.59 18.48 -6.44
CA LYS A 567 25.09 19.53 -7.33
C LYS A 567 25.24 20.93 -6.74
N VAL A 568 24.93 21.09 -5.45
CA VAL A 568 25.10 22.37 -4.74
C VAL A 568 26.58 22.73 -4.60
N ALA A 569 27.44 21.76 -4.26
CA ALA A 569 28.88 21.97 -4.19
C ALA A 569 29.46 22.44 -5.53
N ALA A 570 29.03 21.80 -6.63
CA ALA A 570 29.40 22.21 -7.99
C ALA A 570 28.96 23.64 -8.31
N LEU A 571 27.70 23.99 -8.01
CA LEU A 571 27.17 25.35 -8.20
C LEU A 571 27.93 26.41 -7.40
N GLU A 572 28.28 26.10 -6.15
CA GLU A 572 29.04 26.99 -5.27
C GLU A 572 30.49 27.16 -5.73
N ARG A 573 31.15 26.10 -6.24
CA ARG A 573 32.50 26.22 -6.82
C ARG A 573 32.52 27.13 -8.04
N VAL A 574 31.58 26.96 -8.96
CA VAL A 574 31.42 27.86 -10.12
C VAL A 574 31.11 29.29 -9.66
N LYS A 575 30.26 29.46 -8.63
CA LYS A 575 29.98 30.78 -8.04
C LYS A 575 31.23 31.44 -7.48
N SER A 576 32.06 30.70 -6.73
CA SER A 576 33.32 31.22 -6.18
C SER A 576 34.29 31.61 -7.28
N ARG A 577 34.41 30.78 -8.33
CA ARG A 577 35.30 31.03 -9.45
C ARG A 577 34.90 32.26 -10.26
N LEU A 578 33.60 32.42 -10.55
CA LEU A 578 33.08 33.58 -11.28
C LEU A 578 33.22 34.92 -10.53
N LYS A 579 33.41 34.90 -9.20
CA LYS A 579 33.68 36.11 -8.41
C LYS A 579 35.13 36.58 -8.49
N GLU A 580 36.04 35.77 -9.02
CA GLU A 580 37.46 36.13 -9.17
C GLU A 580 37.64 37.13 -10.33
N SER A 581 38.67 37.99 -10.23
CA SER A 581 38.82 39.17 -11.09
C SER A 581 39.20 38.85 -12.55
N ASP A 582 39.76 37.68 -12.80
CA ASP A 582 40.20 37.21 -14.12
C ASP A 582 39.03 36.79 -15.04
N CYS A 583 37.86 36.50 -14.47
CA CYS A 583 36.63 36.20 -15.21
C CYS A 583 35.90 37.47 -15.72
N ALA A 584 36.31 38.69 -15.31
CA ALA A 584 35.57 39.91 -15.64
C ALA A 584 35.65 40.33 -17.13
N ASP A 585 36.68 39.88 -17.86
CA ASP A 585 36.91 40.25 -19.26
C ASP A 585 36.23 39.30 -20.29
N HIS A 586 35.57 38.23 -19.83
CA HIS A 586 34.93 37.21 -20.68
C HIS A 586 33.40 37.17 -20.49
N ASP A 587 32.67 36.96 -21.59
CA ASP A 587 31.20 36.84 -21.58
C ASP A 587 30.75 35.38 -21.41
N PHE A 588 30.20 35.03 -20.25
CA PHE A 588 29.75 33.66 -19.89
C PHE A 588 28.28 33.35 -20.26
N GLN A 589 27.79 33.89 -21.37
CA GLN A 589 26.39 33.71 -21.78
C GLN A 589 25.99 32.24 -22.00
N ALA A 590 26.94 31.36 -22.39
CA ALA A 590 26.66 29.94 -22.64
C ALA A 590 26.27 29.14 -21.39
N ILE A 591 26.50 29.67 -20.18
CA ILE A 591 26.10 29.04 -18.91
C ILE A 591 24.60 29.31 -18.62
N VAL A 592 24.03 30.38 -19.18
CA VAL A 592 22.66 30.84 -18.87
C VAL A 592 21.58 29.77 -19.12
N PRO A 593 21.57 29.01 -20.23
CA PRO A 593 20.61 27.93 -20.41
C PRO A 593 20.70 26.85 -19.34
N TYR A 594 21.91 26.49 -18.91
CA TYR A 594 22.14 25.49 -17.86
C TYR A 594 21.75 26.02 -16.48
N CYS A 595 21.89 27.32 -16.23
CA CYS A 595 21.32 27.95 -15.05
C CYS A 595 19.79 27.82 -15.04
N ALA A 596 19.11 28.10 -16.16
CA ALA A 596 17.65 27.93 -16.25
C ALA A 596 17.24 26.47 -15.99
N VAL A 597 18.01 25.50 -16.48
CA VAL A 597 17.84 24.06 -16.19
C VAL A 597 18.00 23.77 -14.69
N ALA A 598 18.98 24.38 -14.02
CA ALA A 598 19.20 24.21 -12.58
C ALA A 598 18.13 24.91 -11.72
N LEU A 599 17.57 26.04 -12.17
CA LEU A 599 16.41 26.70 -11.53
C LEU A 599 15.13 25.85 -11.64
N SER A 600 15.03 24.99 -12.66
CA SER A 600 13.92 24.06 -12.83
C SER A 600 14.15 22.70 -12.13
N ASP A 601 15.15 22.58 -11.25
CA ASP A 601 15.42 21.35 -10.49
C ASP A 601 14.40 21.15 -9.35
N PRO A 602 13.93 19.92 -9.09
CA PRO A 602 12.99 19.68 -7.99
C PRO A 602 13.58 20.05 -6.62
N ALA A 603 14.89 19.90 -6.42
CA ALA A 603 15.54 20.16 -5.15
C ALA A 603 15.66 21.68 -4.86
N LYS A 604 15.01 22.13 -3.78
CA LYS A 604 15.05 23.54 -3.33
C LYS A 604 16.47 24.06 -3.05
N LYS A 605 17.35 23.22 -2.51
CA LYS A 605 18.76 23.59 -2.23
C LYS A 605 19.53 23.90 -3.52
N VAL A 606 19.33 23.10 -4.57
CA VAL A 606 19.93 23.30 -5.90
C VAL A 606 19.40 24.59 -6.53
N ARG A 607 18.09 24.81 -6.48
CA ARG A 607 17.46 26.05 -6.97
C ARG A 607 17.99 27.30 -6.28
N ARG A 608 18.22 27.26 -4.96
CA ARG A 608 18.82 28.38 -4.21
C ARG A 608 20.26 28.66 -4.67
N ALA A 609 21.10 27.63 -4.75
CA ALA A 609 22.48 27.80 -5.23
C ALA A 609 22.54 28.30 -6.69
N ALA A 610 21.61 27.84 -7.54
CA ALA A 610 21.48 28.31 -8.91
C ALA A 610 20.98 29.77 -9.00
N ALA A 611 20.06 30.18 -8.13
CA ALA A 611 19.60 31.56 -8.05
C ALA A 611 20.74 32.52 -7.63
N ASP A 612 21.55 32.11 -6.66
CA ASP A 612 22.76 32.84 -6.26
C ASP A 612 23.76 32.97 -7.41
N LEU A 613 23.96 31.89 -8.18
CA LEU A 613 24.83 31.90 -9.36
C LEU A 613 24.31 32.88 -10.43
N VAL A 614 23.01 32.88 -10.72
CA VAL A 614 22.39 33.82 -11.66
C VAL A 614 22.51 35.27 -11.20
N ALA A 615 22.39 35.53 -9.89
CA ALA A 615 22.63 36.85 -9.32
C ALA A 615 24.09 37.31 -9.53
N VAL A 616 25.07 36.41 -9.37
CA VAL A 616 26.48 36.69 -9.67
C VAL A 616 26.69 36.99 -11.15
N LEU A 617 26.13 36.17 -12.05
CA LEU A 617 26.19 36.43 -13.51
C LEU A 617 25.58 37.79 -13.87
N GLY A 618 24.45 38.16 -13.27
CA GLY A 618 23.84 39.48 -13.44
C GLY A 618 24.71 40.63 -12.93
N SER A 619 25.47 40.41 -11.85
CA SER A 619 26.40 41.42 -11.34
C SER A 619 27.62 41.60 -12.25
N LEU A 620 28.16 40.52 -12.82
CA LEU A 620 29.25 40.54 -13.79
C LEU A 620 28.86 41.26 -15.08
N LEU A 621 27.62 41.04 -15.55
CA LEU A 621 27.08 41.72 -16.73
C LEU A 621 26.96 43.24 -16.53
N LYS A 622 26.63 43.69 -15.30
CA LYS A 622 26.67 45.12 -14.94
C LYS A 622 28.09 45.66 -14.83
N ALA A 623 29.02 44.89 -14.26
CA ALA A 623 30.41 45.29 -14.07
C ALA A 623 31.19 45.40 -15.40
N SER A 624 30.84 44.60 -16.40
CA SER A 624 31.45 44.63 -17.74
C SER A 624 30.86 45.72 -18.67
N ALA A 625 30.00 46.62 -18.16
CA ALA A 625 29.33 47.65 -18.93
C ALA A 625 30.35 48.55 -19.68
N GLY A 626 30.42 48.38 -21.00
CA GLY A 626 31.28 49.17 -21.89
C GLY A 626 32.52 48.45 -22.46
N ARG A 627 32.78 47.17 -22.13
CA ARG A 627 33.88 46.38 -22.72
C ARG A 627 33.34 45.28 -23.65
N SER A 628 33.97 45.13 -24.82
CA SER A 628 33.74 44.02 -25.76
C SER A 628 34.43 42.76 -25.21
N GLY A 629 33.75 42.02 -24.33
CA GLY A 629 34.28 40.79 -23.76
C GLY A 629 34.48 39.70 -24.82
N GLN A 630 35.52 38.87 -24.67
CA GLN A 630 35.66 37.66 -25.48
C GLN A 630 34.58 36.65 -25.05
N ARG A 631 33.85 36.09 -26.01
CA ARG A 631 32.78 35.12 -25.73
C ARG A 631 33.38 33.79 -25.32
N TRP A 632 33.00 33.32 -24.13
CA TRP A 632 33.47 32.04 -23.64
C TRP A 632 32.84 30.87 -24.40
N GLY A 633 33.66 29.90 -24.81
CA GLY A 633 33.21 28.62 -25.37
C GLY A 633 32.75 28.63 -26.84
N ASP A 634 32.95 29.72 -27.59
CA ASP A 634 32.38 29.93 -28.93
C ASP A 634 32.72 28.82 -29.95
N LYS A 635 33.87 28.15 -29.81
CA LYS A 635 34.30 27.04 -30.69
C LYS A 635 34.63 25.73 -29.97
N SER A 636 34.59 25.71 -28.63
CA SER A 636 35.15 24.62 -27.81
C SER A 636 34.15 23.97 -26.88
N LEU A 637 32.94 24.52 -26.72
CA LEU A 637 31.96 24.02 -25.74
C LEU A 637 31.43 22.62 -26.07
N TYR A 638 31.13 22.34 -27.34
CA TYR A 638 30.58 21.07 -27.81
C TYR A 638 31.58 20.28 -28.68
N GLY A 639 32.88 20.57 -28.57
CA GLY A 639 33.93 19.96 -29.38
C GLY A 639 34.03 20.59 -30.78
N LYS A 640 33.37 20.00 -31.79
CA LYS A 640 33.46 20.44 -33.20
C LYS A 640 32.41 21.48 -33.60
N SER A 641 31.38 21.67 -32.77
CA SER A 641 30.27 22.60 -33.01
C SER A 641 30.46 23.90 -32.21
N SER A 642 30.27 25.03 -32.89
CA SER A 642 30.29 26.37 -32.26
C SER A 642 29.00 26.64 -31.49
N VAL A 643 29.02 27.55 -30.50
CA VAL A 643 27.79 28.00 -29.82
C VAL A 643 26.82 28.57 -30.87
N PRO A 644 25.66 27.94 -31.09
CA PRO A 644 24.75 28.37 -32.16
C PRO A 644 24.01 29.65 -31.75
N ASN A 645 24.06 30.66 -32.63
CA ASN A 645 23.33 31.93 -32.51
C ASN A 645 23.54 32.67 -31.17
N PRO A 646 24.76 33.16 -30.89
CA PRO A 646 25.06 33.91 -29.66
C PRO A 646 24.20 35.18 -29.53
N LEU A 647 23.84 35.54 -28.31
CA LEU A 647 23.06 36.76 -28.06
C LEU A 647 23.90 38.01 -28.31
N ASP A 648 23.21 39.06 -28.74
CA ASP A 648 23.69 40.42 -28.59
C ASP A 648 23.57 40.87 -27.13
N ARG A 649 24.42 41.81 -26.71
CA ARG A 649 24.47 42.26 -25.32
C ARG A 649 23.13 42.79 -24.82
N SER A 650 22.37 43.49 -25.67
CA SER A 650 21.07 44.05 -25.29
C SER A 650 20.02 42.96 -25.02
N ALA A 651 20.05 41.87 -25.79
CA ALA A 651 19.21 40.71 -25.53
C ALA A 651 19.64 39.93 -24.29
N LEU A 652 20.94 39.82 -24.01
CA LEU A 652 21.44 39.15 -22.82
C LEU A 652 21.06 39.92 -21.54
N GLU A 653 21.23 41.24 -21.53
CA GLU A 653 20.80 42.12 -20.44
C GLU A 653 19.29 42.03 -20.23
N SER A 654 18.51 42.00 -21.31
CA SER A 654 17.06 41.81 -21.27
C SER A 654 16.68 40.45 -20.66
N LEU A 655 17.32 39.36 -21.06
CA LEU A 655 17.04 38.01 -20.53
C LEU A 655 17.36 37.91 -19.03
N VAL A 656 18.55 38.38 -18.63
CA VAL A 656 19.04 38.23 -17.25
C VAL A 656 18.35 39.22 -16.31
N HIS A 657 18.30 40.52 -16.64
CA HIS A 657 17.75 41.54 -15.74
C HIS A 657 16.24 41.67 -15.78
N SER A 658 15.58 41.36 -16.90
CA SER A 658 14.12 41.52 -17.01
C SER A 658 13.35 40.22 -16.81
N VAL A 659 13.94 39.03 -17.05
CA VAL A 659 13.27 37.74 -16.81
C VAL A 659 13.85 37.02 -15.60
N LEU A 660 15.15 36.69 -15.62
CA LEU A 660 15.72 35.73 -14.67
C LEU A 660 15.86 36.31 -13.25
N ILE A 661 16.40 37.52 -13.09
CA ILE A 661 16.59 38.13 -11.77
C ILE A 661 15.26 38.40 -11.04
N PRO A 662 14.23 38.96 -11.70
CA PRO A 662 12.95 39.21 -11.04
C PRO A 662 12.20 37.95 -10.62
N CYS A 663 12.47 36.79 -11.23
CA CYS A 663 11.78 35.53 -10.91
C CYS A 663 12.59 34.57 -10.01
N LEU A 664 13.71 35.04 -9.42
CA LEU A 664 14.61 34.18 -8.65
C LEU A 664 13.95 33.62 -7.39
N GLU A 665 13.33 34.48 -6.57
CA GLU A 665 12.74 34.04 -5.30
C GLU A 665 11.55 33.10 -5.52
N GLU A 666 10.75 33.36 -6.54
CA GLU A 666 9.61 32.54 -6.93
C GLU A 666 10.05 31.22 -7.55
N SER A 667 11.17 31.20 -8.29
CA SER A 667 11.76 29.96 -8.80
C SER A 667 12.31 29.09 -7.66
N VAL A 668 12.91 29.68 -6.62
CA VAL A 668 13.34 28.96 -5.42
C VAL A 668 12.14 28.38 -4.66
N LEU A 669 10.98 29.04 -4.71
CA LEU A 669 9.75 28.53 -4.14
C LEU A 669 9.17 27.39 -4.98
N HIS A 670 9.01 27.58 -6.30
CA HIS A 670 8.34 26.63 -7.19
C HIS A 670 9.13 26.33 -8.49
N GLU A 671 9.37 25.05 -8.77
CA GLU A 671 10.19 24.58 -9.91
C GLU A 671 9.64 25.00 -11.29
N GLY A 672 8.31 25.03 -11.45
CA GLY A 672 7.66 25.38 -12.72
C GLY A 672 7.63 26.89 -13.01
N HIS A 673 7.99 27.74 -12.05
CA HIS A 673 7.86 29.18 -12.23
C HIS A 673 8.86 29.75 -13.25
N VAL A 674 10.09 29.23 -13.28
CA VAL A 674 11.10 29.66 -14.26
C VAL A 674 10.64 29.38 -15.70
N VAL A 675 9.97 28.25 -15.92
CA VAL A 675 9.39 27.88 -17.22
C VAL A 675 8.28 28.85 -17.59
N ALA A 676 7.36 29.16 -16.67
CA ALA A 676 6.29 30.12 -16.91
C ALA A 676 6.81 31.54 -17.19
N ALA A 677 7.86 31.98 -16.48
CA ALA A 677 8.51 33.27 -16.69
C ALA A 677 9.18 33.36 -18.07
N LEU A 678 9.87 32.29 -18.49
CA LEU A 678 10.46 32.19 -19.83
C LEU A 678 9.39 32.22 -20.94
N VAL A 679 8.31 31.44 -20.78
CA VAL A 679 7.22 31.38 -21.77
C VAL A 679 6.50 32.72 -21.88
N SER A 680 6.10 33.33 -20.76
CA SER A 680 5.42 34.64 -20.75
C SER A 680 6.27 35.77 -21.33
N SER A 681 7.59 35.67 -21.24
CA SER A 681 8.51 36.65 -21.82
C SER A 681 8.70 36.48 -23.33
N LEU A 682 8.54 35.27 -23.84
CA LEU A 682 8.70 34.94 -25.26
C LEU A 682 7.37 35.01 -26.04
N GLU A 683 6.24 34.80 -25.37
CA GLU A 683 4.90 34.86 -25.95
C GLU A 683 4.33 36.30 -25.94
N SER A 684 4.01 36.87 -27.11
CA SER A 684 3.23 38.11 -27.16
C SER A 684 1.74 37.80 -26.97
N SER A 685 1.23 38.00 -25.77
CA SER A 685 -0.21 38.12 -25.57
C SER A 685 -0.71 39.41 -26.24
N LYS A 686 -1.67 39.29 -27.15
CA LYS A 686 -2.51 40.40 -27.67
C LYS A 686 -3.73 40.68 -26.75
N GLY A 687 -3.73 40.20 -25.51
CA GLY A 687 -5.00 39.91 -24.81
C GLY A 687 -5.14 40.27 -23.34
N THR A 688 -4.26 41.05 -22.70
CA THR A 688 -4.46 41.46 -21.29
C THR A 688 -4.13 42.92 -21.05
N SER A 689 -5.15 43.77 -21.19
CA SER A 689 -5.15 45.15 -20.71
C SER A 689 -5.20 45.18 -19.18
N GLY A 690 -4.03 45.12 -18.55
CA GLY A 690 -3.83 45.37 -17.12
C GLY A 690 -2.63 46.28 -16.93
N ALA A 691 -2.84 47.45 -16.31
CA ALA A 691 -1.92 48.59 -16.27
C ALA A 691 -0.57 48.36 -15.54
N GLU A 692 -0.29 47.18 -15.00
CA GLU A 692 1.00 46.84 -14.37
C GLU A 692 1.94 45.99 -15.26
N VAL A 693 1.49 45.54 -16.44
CA VAL A 693 2.24 44.62 -17.31
C VAL A 693 3.07 45.34 -18.38
N GLU A 694 2.92 46.66 -18.55
CA GLU A 694 3.52 47.44 -19.64
C GLU A 694 5.05 47.50 -19.68
N LYS A 695 5.77 47.03 -18.65
CA LYS A 695 7.25 47.06 -18.61
C LYS A 695 7.97 45.76 -19.03
N ARG A 696 7.24 44.68 -19.36
CA ARG A 696 7.86 43.34 -19.60
C ARG A 696 7.94 42.91 -21.08
N HIS A 697 7.50 43.73 -22.03
CA HIS A 697 7.49 43.32 -23.43
C HIS A 697 8.81 43.63 -24.16
N PHE A 698 9.54 42.56 -24.50
CA PHE A 698 10.73 42.64 -25.34
C PHE A 698 10.41 43.04 -26.79
N SER A 699 11.39 43.65 -27.45
CA SER A 699 11.33 43.84 -28.90
C SER A 699 11.18 42.49 -29.61
N HIS A 700 10.52 42.49 -30.77
CA HIS A 700 10.29 41.28 -31.56
C HIS A 700 11.61 40.61 -32.01
N ALA A 701 12.65 41.41 -32.26
CA ALA A 701 13.99 40.93 -32.60
C ALA A 701 14.70 40.26 -31.41
N THR A 702 14.58 40.85 -30.21
CA THR A 702 15.16 40.32 -28.97
C THR A 702 14.54 38.97 -28.58
N ARG A 703 13.22 38.81 -28.74
CA ARG A 703 12.55 37.52 -28.48
C ARG A 703 13.03 36.44 -29.45
N LEU A 704 13.21 36.80 -30.72
CA LEU A 704 13.72 35.89 -31.73
C LEU A 704 15.17 35.46 -31.45
N SER A 705 16.04 36.36 -31.00
CA SER A 705 17.43 36.02 -30.66
C SER A 705 17.52 35.10 -29.45
N ILE A 706 16.78 35.41 -28.36
CA ILE A 706 16.70 34.55 -27.17
C ILE A 706 16.16 33.16 -27.55
N PHE A 707 15.12 33.10 -28.37
CA PHE A 707 14.51 31.84 -28.78
C PHE A 707 15.44 30.96 -29.62
N LYS A 708 16.12 31.55 -30.61
CA LYS A 708 17.12 30.84 -31.43
C LYS A 708 18.29 30.33 -30.60
N PHE A 709 18.73 31.10 -29.60
CA PHE A 709 19.79 30.71 -28.69
C PHE A 709 19.41 29.51 -27.81
N LEU A 710 18.24 29.55 -27.16
CA LEU A 710 17.77 28.44 -26.33
C LEU A 710 17.53 27.17 -27.16
N CYS A 711 16.95 27.30 -28.36
CA CYS A 711 16.77 26.16 -29.27
C CYS A 711 18.12 25.60 -29.73
N GLY A 712 19.08 26.46 -30.08
CA GLY A 712 20.42 26.03 -30.48
C GLY A 712 21.17 25.29 -29.37
N HIS A 713 21.08 25.77 -28.12
CA HIS A 713 21.63 25.03 -26.99
C HIS A 713 20.89 23.69 -26.76
N ALA A 714 19.57 23.63 -26.96
CA ALA A 714 18.84 22.37 -26.87
C ALA A 714 19.22 21.37 -27.97
N THR A 715 19.51 21.80 -29.20
CA THR A 715 19.94 20.90 -30.28
C THR A 715 21.35 20.36 -30.06
N GLU A 716 22.32 21.23 -29.75
CA GLU A 716 23.76 20.88 -29.72
C GLU A 716 24.21 20.24 -28.40
N THR A 717 23.49 20.46 -27.29
CA THR A 717 23.87 19.84 -26.00
C THR A 717 23.81 18.32 -26.13
N THR A 718 24.80 17.59 -25.60
CA THR A 718 24.84 16.12 -25.67
C THR A 718 24.04 15.44 -24.56
N LEU A 719 23.78 16.18 -23.47
CA LEU A 719 23.08 15.69 -22.29
C LEU A 719 21.55 15.70 -22.47
N LEU A 720 20.87 14.64 -22.00
CA LEU A 720 19.42 14.45 -22.11
C LEU A 720 18.64 15.29 -21.09
N ASN A 721 19.06 15.34 -19.83
CA ASN A 721 18.38 16.09 -18.78
C ASN A 721 18.22 17.59 -19.12
N PRO A 722 19.27 18.32 -19.55
CA PRO A 722 19.13 19.70 -20.01
C PRO A 722 18.19 19.84 -21.20
N LYS A 723 18.21 18.92 -22.16
CA LYS A 723 17.28 18.94 -23.30
C LYS A 723 15.84 18.86 -22.83
N LEU A 724 15.52 17.91 -21.97
CA LEU A 724 14.16 17.73 -21.44
C LEU A 724 13.64 18.99 -20.75
N ARG A 725 14.44 19.57 -19.86
CA ARG A 725 14.02 20.75 -19.08
C ARG A 725 13.91 21.99 -19.96
N LEU A 726 14.80 22.18 -20.93
CA LEU A 726 14.67 23.26 -21.90
C LEU A 726 13.44 23.07 -22.81
N LEU A 727 13.24 21.85 -23.34
CA LEU A 727 12.09 21.51 -24.17
C LEU A 727 10.75 21.71 -23.46
N ARG A 728 10.67 21.48 -22.14
CA ARG A 728 9.47 21.77 -21.35
C ARG A 728 9.02 23.24 -21.48
N SER A 729 9.96 24.17 -21.62
CA SER A 729 9.66 25.58 -21.89
C SER A 729 9.41 25.87 -23.37
N LEU A 730 10.23 25.31 -24.28
CA LEU A 730 10.15 25.59 -25.71
C LEU A 730 8.90 24.98 -26.37
N ASN A 731 8.41 23.84 -25.86
CA ASN A 731 7.24 23.13 -26.39
C ASN A 731 5.89 23.82 -26.10
N GLN A 732 5.88 24.90 -25.32
CA GLN A 732 4.68 25.72 -25.10
C GLN A 732 4.54 26.83 -26.17
N ILE A 733 5.63 27.18 -26.85
CA ILE A 733 5.69 28.30 -27.79
C ILE A 733 5.40 27.81 -29.21
N ARG A 734 4.38 28.37 -29.89
CA ARG A 734 4.06 28.00 -31.28
C ARG A 734 5.09 28.57 -32.26
N SER A 735 5.13 29.89 -32.38
CA SER A 735 6.04 30.58 -33.31
C SER A 735 6.31 31.98 -32.81
N ILE A 736 7.53 32.47 -33.05
CA ILE A 736 7.91 33.85 -32.75
C ILE A 736 8.32 34.47 -34.08
N SER A 737 7.73 35.62 -34.44
CA SER A 737 8.16 36.36 -35.63
C SER A 737 8.05 35.60 -36.96
N GLY A 738 7.09 34.68 -37.07
CA GLY A 738 6.95 33.80 -38.25
C GLY A 738 7.96 32.65 -38.33
N THR A 739 8.92 32.56 -37.40
CA THR A 739 9.78 31.39 -37.26
C THR A 739 9.12 30.35 -36.35
N SER A 740 8.97 29.13 -36.85
CA SER A 740 8.39 28.02 -36.09
C SER A 740 9.45 27.41 -35.17
N ARG A 741 9.02 26.89 -34.02
CA ARG A 741 9.91 26.05 -33.19
C ARG A 741 10.35 24.79 -33.93
N THR A 742 9.51 24.27 -34.82
CA THR A 742 9.78 23.04 -35.56
C THR A 742 10.96 23.22 -36.48
N ASP A 743 11.14 24.38 -37.13
CA ASP A 743 12.28 24.66 -38.00
C ASP A 743 13.62 24.54 -37.26
N LEU A 744 13.65 24.99 -36.00
CA LEU A 744 14.88 25.01 -35.19
C LEU A 744 15.15 23.67 -34.49
N LEU A 745 14.10 22.97 -34.06
CA LEU A 745 14.21 21.74 -33.26
C LEU A 745 14.10 20.46 -34.09
N LEU A 746 13.82 20.54 -35.39
CA LEU A 746 13.77 19.36 -36.27
C LEU A 746 15.08 18.53 -36.28
N PRO A 747 16.29 19.13 -36.25
CA PRO A 747 17.53 18.37 -36.13
C PRO A 747 17.59 17.50 -34.87
N LEU A 748 16.97 17.94 -33.77
CA LEU A 748 16.92 17.18 -32.52
C LEU A 748 16.09 15.91 -32.66
N LEU A 749 14.91 16.01 -33.28
CA LEU A 749 14.04 14.87 -33.56
C LEU A 749 14.74 13.87 -34.49
N ARG A 750 15.40 14.35 -35.55
CA ARG A 750 16.15 13.50 -36.49
C ARG A 750 17.33 12.80 -35.83
N TRP A 751 18.09 13.52 -34.99
CA TRP A 751 19.18 12.94 -34.23
C TRP A 751 18.70 11.84 -33.30
N TRP A 752 17.65 12.11 -32.50
CA TRP A 752 17.11 11.14 -31.55
C TRP A 752 16.53 9.90 -32.23
N ALA A 753 15.86 10.08 -33.36
CA ALA A 753 15.30 8.99 -34.15
C ALA A 753 16.35 8.18 -34.92
N ALA A 754 17.52 8.78 -35.22
CA ALA A 754 18.62 8.10 -35.88
C ALA A 754 19.42 7.17 -34.93
N LEU A 755 19.28 7.34 -33.61
CA LEU A 755 19.91 6.47 -32.62
C LEU A 755 19.29 5.08 -32.63
N SER A 756 20.15 4.06 -32.53
CA SER A 756 19.70 2.68 -32.34
C SER A 756 19.02 2.49 -30.97
N ARG A 757 18.23 1.41 -30.82
CA ARG A 757 17.58 1.08 -29.54
C ARG A 757 18.61 0.94 -28.41
N GLU A 758 19.71 0.24 -28.67
CA GLU A 758 20.77 0.01 -27.68
C GLU A 758 21.38 1.34 -27.22
N GLU A 759 21.78 2.21 -28.15
CA GLU A 759 22.37 3.52 -27.82
C GLU A 759 21.39 4.46 -27.11
N ALA A 760 20.11 4.43 -27.47
CA ALA A 760 19.08 5.24 -26.81
C ALA A 760 18.87 4.78 -25.36
N THR A 761 18.74 3.46 -25.15
CA THR A 761 18.62 2.89 -23.80
C THR A 761 19.86 3.13 -22.95
N GLU A 762 21.06 3.03 -23.53
CA GLU A 762 22.31 3.30 -22.83
C GLU A 762 22.40 4.76 -22.38
N ARG A 763 22.09 5.73 -23.26
CA ARG A 763 22.11 7.15 -22.88
C ARG A 763 21.02 7.53 -21.88
N ALA A 764 19.84 6.94 -22.01
CA ALA A 764 18.76 7.10 -21.05
C ALA A 764 19.17 6.55 -19.66
N ALA A 765 19.80 5.37 -19.63
CA ALA A 765 20.31 4.75 -18.40
C ALA A 765 21.45 5.56 -17.75
N GLN A 766 22.40 6.07 -18.55
CA GLN A 766 23.50 6.91 -18.06
C GLN A 766 23.01 8.17 -17.32
N GLU A 767 21.88 8.74 -17.75
CA GLU A 767 21.31 9.95 -17.14
C GLU A 767 20.12 9.69 -16.20
N SER A 768 19.76 8.43 -15.95
CA SER A 768 18.59 8.00 -15.17
C SER A 768 17.28 8.67 -15.62
N VAL A 769 17.08 8.75 -16.94
CA VAL A 769 15.88 9.31 -17.56
C VAL A 769 15.13 8.17 -18.26
N GLU A 770 13.80 8.15 -18.14
CA GLU A 770 12.98 7.20 -18.88
C GLU A 770 12.94 7.53 -20.37
N GLU A 771 13.21 6.54 -21.24
CA GLU A 771 13.21 6.71 -22.70
C GLU A 771 11.86 7.27 -23.20
N ALA A 772 10.75 6.78 -22.65
CA ALA A 772 9.40 7.21 -23.02
C ALA A 772 9.17 8.72 -22.80
N VAL A 773 9.72 9.29 -21.72
CA VAL A 773 9.62 10.74 -21.44
C VAL A 773 10.47 11.54 -22.45
N VAL A 774 11.61 11.01 -22.87
CA VAL A 774 12.43 11.62 -23.92
C VAL A 774 11.71 11.58 -25.26
N ASP A 775 11.13 10.44 -25.61
CA ASP A 775 10.35 10.27 -26.84
C ASP A 775 9.19 11.27 -26.90
N GLU A 776 8.36 11.36 -25.85
CA GLU A 776 7.21 12.27 -25.82
C GLU A 776 7.64 13.74 -25.95
N THR A 777 8.67 14.16 -25.21
CA THR A 777 9.12 15.56 -25.19
C THR A 777 9.82 15.99 -26.48
N VAL A 778 10.59 15.10 -27.11
CA VAL A 778 11.25 15.38 -28.38
C VAL A 778 10.25 15.39 -29.54
N VAL A 779 9.22 14.55 -29.50
CA VAL A 779 8.16 14.53 -30.51
C VAL A 779 7.22 15.74 -30.39
N ASP A 780 7.01 16.26 -29.17
CA ASP A 780 6.17 17.44 -28.90
C ASP A 780 6.65 18.74 -29.60
N VAL A 781 7.84 18.75 -30.20
CA VAL A 781 8.40 19.91 -30.94
C VAL A 781 7.63 20.23 -32.23
N VAL A 782 6.90 19.28 -32.83
CA VAL A 782 6.22 19.47 -34.13
C VAL A 782 4.86 20.16 -33.97
N ILE A 783 4.58 21.15 -34.81
CA ILE A 783 3.30 21.90 -34.84
C ILE A 783 2.34 21.32 -35.89
N ALA A 784 1.03 21.42 -35.64
CA ALA A 784 -0.08 20.89 -36.44
C ALA A 784 -0.03 21.13 -37.96
N ASN A 785 0.47 22.27 -38.44
CA ASN A 785 0.40 22.66 -39.86
C ASN A 785 1.77 22.84 -40.52
N HIS A 786 2.79 22.11 -40.04
CA HIS A 786 4.15 22.22 -40.55
C HIS A 786 4.51 21.07 -41.51
N ALA A 787 4.64 21.37 -42.80
CA ALA A 787 4.88 20.36 -43.84
C ALA A 787 6.12 19.50 -43.55
N ALA A 788 7.28 20.12 -43.34
CA ALA A 788 8.53 19.38 -43.08
C ALA A 788 8.51 18.56 -41.78
N GLY A 789 7.66 18.94 -40.81
CA GLY A 789 7.53 18.22 -39.54
C GLY A 789 6.71 16.94 -39.71
N LEU A 790 5.57 17.06 -40.38
CA LEU A 790 4.70 15.93 -40.72
C LEU A 790 5.39 14.95 -41.69
N GLU A 791 6.11 15.48 -42.69
CA GLU A 791 6.91 14.66 -43.61
C GLU A 791 7.98 13.86 -42.87
N THR A 792 8.66 14.48 -41.88
CA THR A 792 9.63 13.77 -41.05
C THR A 792 8.94 12.68 -40.21
N PHE A 793 7.76 12.92 -39.65
CA PHE A 793 7.00 11.85 -38.99
C PHE A 793 6.67 10.69 -39.92
N PHE A 794 6.20 10.95 -41.15
CA PHE A 794 5.92 9.88 -42.11
C PHE A 794 7.17 9.12 -42.53
N GLN A 795 8.30 9.80 -42.73
CA GLN A 795 9.58 9.15 -43.02
C GLN A 795 10.03 8.26 -41.87
N LEU A 796 9.87 8.72 -40.62
CA LEU A 796 10.23 7.96 -39.42
C LEU A 796 9.31 6.76 -39.19
N ILE A 797 8.01 6.90 -39.40
CA ILE A 797 7.05 5.79 -39.25
C ILE A 797 7.34 4.67 -40.27
N ASN A 798 7.80 5.05 -41.48
CA ASN A 798 8.16 4.10 -42.53
C ASN A 798 9.61 3.58 -42.43
N ASP A 799 10.45 4.12 -41.54
CA ASP A 799 11.82 3.66 -41.36
C ASP A 799 11.84 2.36 -40.53
N PRO A 800 12.38 1.25 -41.05
CA PRO A 800 12.49 0.00 -40.30
C PRO A 800 13.29 0.14 -39.00
N LYS A 801 14.21 1.11 -38.91
CA LYS A 801 14.99 1.33 -37.68
C LYS A 801 14.15 1.93 -36.56
N THR A 802 13.21 2.81 -36.88
CA THR A 802 12.29 3.41 -35.91
C THR A 802 11.23 2.41 -35.45
N ALA A 803 10.82 1.48 -36.32
CA ALA A 803 9.90 0.39 -35.96
C ALA A 803 10.44 -0.51 -34.82
N LEU A 804 11.78 -0.60 -34.67
CA LEU A 804 12.43 -1.34 -33.57
C LEU A 804 12.31 -0.65 -32.19
N ARG A 805 11.83 0.61 -32.15
CA ARG A 805 11.63 1.40 -30.93
C ARG A 805 10.12 1.68 -30.73
N PRO A 806 9.39 0.79 -30.03
CA PRO A 806 7.93 0.87 -29.93
C PRO A 806 7.44 2.13 -29.20
N HIS A 807 8.18 2.60 -28.18
CA HIS A 807 7.82 3.80 -27.44
C HIS A 807 7.88 5.08 -28.30
N LEU A 808 8.89 5.20 -29.15
CA LEU A 808 9.02 6.32 -30.08
C LEU A 808 7.88 6.33 -31.11
N VAL A 809 7.51 5.16 -31.64
CA VAL A 809 6.35 5.00 -32.53
C VAL A 809 5.08 5.48 -31.82
N GLN A 810 4.80 4.96 -30.63
CA GLN A 810 3.62 5.35 -29.83
C GLN A 810 3.60 6.85 -29.53
N ALA A 811 4.75 7.46 -29.20
CA ALA A 811 4.86 8.89 -28.96
C ALA A 811 4.54 9.74 -30.21
N ILE A 812 4.99 9.32 -31.39
CA ILE A 812 4.67 9.98 -32.67
C ILE A 812 3.16 9.93 -32.92
N PHE A 813 2.53 8.76 -32.81
CA PHE A 813 1.09 8.62 -32.98
C PHE A 813 0.30 9.43 -31.94
N GLY A 814 0.69 9.35 -30.67
CA GLY A 814 0.11 10.16 -29.59
C GLY A 814 0.20 11.66 -29.84
N ARG A 815 1.31 12.13 -30.42
CA ARG A 815 1.47 13.53 -30.83
C ARG A 815 0.53 13.92 -31.95
N ILE A 816 0.39 13.09 -32.98
CA ILE A 816 -0.51 13.37 -34.12
C ILE A 816 -1.95 13.52 -33.62
N VAL A 817 -2.40 12.65 -32.71
CA VAL A 817 -3.71 12.77 -32.05
C VAL A 817 -3.84 14.10 -31.30
N LYS A 818 -2.83 14.50 -30.52
CA LYS A 818 -2.81 15.75 -29.74
C LYS A 818 -2.87 17.01 -30.62
N ILE A 819 -2.23 17.00 -31.79
CA ILE A 819 -2.24 18.15 -32.72
C ILE A 819 -3.44 18.16 -33.67
N TRP A 820 -4.14 17.03 -33.83
CA TRP A 820 -5.25 16.87 -34.79
C TRP A 820 -6.31 17.97 -34.75
N PRO A 821 -6.83 18.41 -33.58
CA PRO A 821 -7.85 19.45 -33.53
C PRO A 821 -7.38 20.80 -34.09
N SER A 822 -6.07 21.04 -34.10
CA SER A 822 -5.45 22.27 -34.61
C SER A 822 -5.01 22.19 -36.08
N MET A 823 -5.20 21.03 -36.74
CA MET A 823 -4.85 20.82 -38.15
C MET A 823 -5.92 21.41 -39.08
N LYS A 824 -5.49 21.91 -40.24
CA LYS A 824 -6.37 22.32 -41.34
C LYS A 824 -6.98 21.09 -42.04
N SER A 825 -8.10 21.27 -42.75
CA SER A 825 -8.76 20.16 -43.46
C SER A 825 -7.84 19.45 -44.45
N ASP A 826 -7.06 20.20 -45.25
CA ASP A 826 -6.13 19.61 -46.22
C ASP A 826 -5.04 18.76 -45.55
N THR A 827 -4.53 19.19 -44.40
CA THR A 827 -3.51 18.44 -43.66
C THR A 827 -4.10 17.22 -42.97
N LYS A 828 -5.32 17.32 -42.41
CA LYS A 828 -6.07 16.17 -41.88
C LYS A 828 -6.30 15.11 -42.95
N PHE A 829 -6.71 15.52 -44.15
CA PHE A 829 -6.94 14.63 -45.27
C PHE A 829 -5.65 13.91 -45.68
N SER A 830 -4.56 14.67 -45.90
CA SER A 830 -3.26 14.08 -46.25
C SER A 830 -2.74 13.14 -45.16
N THR A 831 -2.92 13.45 -43.88
CA THR A 831 -2.45 12.59 -42.79
C THR A 831 -3.32 11.34 -42.63
N ALA A 832 -4.64 11.47 -42.76
CA ALA A 832 -5.55 10.33 -42.70
C ALA A 832 -5.26 9.34 -43.81
N ARG A 833 -5.06 9.83 -45.03
CA ARG A 833 -4.71 9.00 -46.19
C ARG A 833 -3.40 8.25 -46.00
N SER A 834 -2.34 8.92 -45.56
CA SER A 834 -1.05 8.26 -45.26
C SER A 834 -1.20 7.18 -44.18
N MET A 835 -1.99 7.42 -43.12
CA MET A 835 -2.23 6.42 -42.07
C MET A 835 -3.06 5.24 -42.57
N PHE A 836 -4.03 5.49 -43.45
CA PHE A 836 -4.83 4.46 -44.09
C PHE A 836 -4.01 3.61 -45.07
N ASP A 837 -3.03 4.18 -45.75
CA ASP A 837 -2.10 3.42 -46.61
C ASP A 837 -1.17 2.53 -45.76
N ILE A 838 -0.76 2.99 -44.57
CA ILE A 838 0.04 2.21 -43.63
C ILE A 838 -0.74 0.99 -43.11
N THR A 839 -2.04 1.13 -42.80
CA THR A 839 -2.85 -0.02 -42.34
C THR A 839 -3.04 -1.10 -43.42
N GLN A 840 -2.87 -0.74 -44.69
CA GLN A 840 -2.96 -1.66 -45.84
C GLN A 840 -1.64 -2.33 -46.20
N THR A 841 -0.51 -1.85 -45.65
CA THR A 841 0.80 -2.41 -45.96
C THR A 841 0.91 -3.83 -45.37
N ARG A 842 1.22 -4.82 -46.22
CA ARG A 842 1.26 -6.24 -45.81
C ARG A 842 2.20 -6.43 -44.63
N SER A 843 1.67 -6.97 -43.54
CA SER A 843 2.38 -7.26 -42.30
C SER A 843 3.61 -8.14 -42.55
N SER A 844 4.79 -7.53 -42.63
CA SER A 844 6.02 -8.18 -42.19
C SER A 844 6.02 -8.15 -40.65
N ALA A 845 6.62 -9.16 -40.01
CA ALA A 845 6.65 -9.29 -38.55
C ALA A 845 7.17 -8.02 -37.83
N ASP A 846 7.97 -7.20 -38.52
CA ASP A 846 8.61 -6.00 -37.98
C ASP A 846 7.73 -4.73 -38.00
N HIS A 847 6.65 -4.70 -38.80
CA HIS A 847 5.72 -3.54 -38.89
C HIS A 847 4.42 -3.70 -38.10
N GLY A 848 4.26 -4.80 -37.37
CA GLY A 848 3.09 -5.07 -36.51
C GLY A 848 2.67 -3.93 -35.57
N PRO A 849 3.59 -3.31 -34.78
CA PRO A 849 3.20 -2.26 -33.83
C PRO A 849 2.77 -0.96 -34.52
N VAL A 850 3.37 -0.62 -35.67
CA VAL A 850 3.04 0.58 -36.43
C VAL A 850 1.62 0.52 -37.00
N VAL A 851 1.24 -0.65 -37.53
CA VAL A 851 -0.12 -0.87 -38.07
C VAL A 851 -1.17 -0.80 -36.96
N ALA A 852 -0.89 -1.37 -35.79
CA ALA A 852 -1.79 -1.33 -34.64
C ALA A 852 -2.02 0.12 -34.16
N GLU A 853 -0.96 0.91 -34.03
CA GLU A 853 -1.06 2.33 -33.61
C GLU A 853 -1.74 3.21 -34.67
N ALA A 854 -1.54 2.93 -35.97
CA ALA A 854 -2.26 3.62 -37.04
C ALA A 854 -3.77 3.35 -37.01
N VAL A 855 -4.17 2.12 -36.72
CA VAL A 855 -5.57 1.73 -36.49
C VAL A 855 -6.15 2.47 -35.27
N GLU A 856 -5.42 2.49 -34.15
CA GLU A 856 -5.87 3.21 -32.96
C GLU A 856 -6.00 4.72 -33.18
N LEU A 857 -5.08 5.34 -33.94
CA LEU A 857 -5.15 6.76 -34.27
C LEU A 857 -6.43 7.08 -35.04
N LEU A 858 -6.74 6.31 -36.09
CA LEU A 858 -7.93 6.55 -36.91
C LEU A 858 -9.23 6.39 -36.12
N ARG A 859 -9.28 5.50 -35.12
CA ARG A 859 -10.43 5.32 -34.23
C ARG A 859 -10.58 6.42 -33.17
N LYS A 860 -9.46 6.93 -32.63
CA LYS A 860 -9.47 7.94 -31.55
C LYS A 860 -9.81 9.35 -32.02
N VAL A 861 -9.76 9.59 -33.32
CA VAL A 861 -9.74 10.92 -33.92
C VAL A 861 -11.02 11.20 -34.69
N GLU A 862 -11.55 12.43 -34.57
CA GLU A 862 -12.70 12.87 -35.36
C GLU A 862 -12.31 13.06 -36.84
N LEU A 863 -12.85 12.19 -37.69
CA LEU A 863 -12.68 12.21 -39.13
C LEU A 863 -13.69 13.18 -39.78
N THR A 864 -13.27 13.87 -40.83
CA THR A 864 -14.14 14.77 -41.61
C THR A 864 -14.87 13.98 -42.70
N THR A 865 -15.99 14.53 -43.19
CA THR A 865 -16.87 13.84 -44.17
C THR A 865 -16.13 13.45 -45.44
N ASP A 866 -15.26 14.32 -45.95
CA ASP A 866 -14.40 14.10 -47.11
C ASP A 866 -13.45 12.90 -46.95
N ILE A 867 -12.89 12.69 -45.76
CA ILE A 867 -12.03 11.54 -45.44
C ILE A 867 -12.86 10.25 -45.45
N LEU A 868 -14.04 10.26 -44.83
CA LEU A 868 -14.92 9.10 -44.76
C LEU A 868 -15.42 8.68 -46.16
N VAL A 869 -15.72 9.65 -47.03
CA VAL A 869 -16.07 9.37 -48.44
C VAL A 869 -14.89 8.74 -49.18
N ASP A 870 -13.67 9.31 -49.09
CA ASP A 870 -12.46 8.77 -49.74
C ASP A 870 -12.16 7.33 -49.28
N PHE A 871 -12.34 7.04 -47.99
CA PHE A 871 -12.15 5.69 -47.44
C PHE A 871 -13.19 4.69 -47.95
N ILE A 872 -14.46 5.09 -48.05
CA ILE A 872 -15.53 4.23 -48.58
C ILE A 872 -15.34 3.99 -50.09
N ASP A 873 -14.96 5.03 -50.84
CA ASP A 873 -14.72 4.92 -52.28
C ASP A 873 -13.51 4.01 -52.58
N SER A 874 -12.46 4.05 -51.75
CA SER A 874 -11.32 3.13 -51.84
C SER A 874 -11.72 1.65 -51.71
N LEU A 875 -12.81 1.33 -50.99
CA LEU A 875 -13.32 -0.05 -50.89
C LEU A 875 -13.94 -0.54 -52.21
N GLN A 876 -14.59 0.37 -52.96
CA GLN A 876 -15.30 0.01 -54.19
C GLN A 876 -14.33 -0.49 -55.26
N ASP A 877 -13.15 0.13 -55.35
CA ASP A 877 -12.12 -0.24 -56.33
C ASP A 877 -11.53 -1.62 -56.05
N GLU A 878 -11.27 -1.96 -54.78
CA GLU A 878 -10.71 -3.27 -54.40
C GLU A 878 -11.71 -4.41 -54.47
N VAL A 879 -12.98 -4.17 -54.10
CA VAL A 879 -14.04 -5.18 -54.19
C VAL A 879 -14.33 -5.54 -55.65
N LYS A 880 -14.28 -4.55 -56.57
CA LYS A 880 -14.34 -4.79 -58.02
C LYS A 880 -13.11 -5.58 -58.51
N LEU A 881 -11.91 -5.21 -58.06
CA LEU A 881 -10.67 -5.90 -58.44
C LEU A 881 -10.60 -7.36 -57.95
N ALA A 882 -11.14 -7.65 -56.76
CA ALA A 882 -11.14 -9.00 -56.17
C ALA A 882 -12.23 -9.92 -56.75
N THR A 883 -13.29 -9.35 -57.33
CA THR A 883 -14.41 -10.10 -57.94
C THR A 883 -14.22 -10.34 -59.43
N GLU A 884 -13.48 -9.48 -60.13
CA GLU A 884 -13.13 -9.65 -61.55
C GLU A 884 -11.77 -10.31 -61.74
N LYS A 885 -11.71 -11.45 -62.47
CA LYS A 885 -10.43 -12.00 -62.94
C LYS A 885 -9.89 -11.21 -64.13
N PRO A 886 -8.56 -11.09 -64.30
CA PRO A 886 -7.96 -10.59 -65.53
C PRO A 886 -8.36 -11.51 -66.69
N ALA A 887 -9.00 -10.92 -67.69
CA ALA A 887 -9.49 -11.62 -68.86
C ALA A 887 -8.32 -12.27 -69.61
N ASN A 888 -8.10 -13.57 -69.48
CA ASN A 888 -7.65 -14.42 -70.59
C ASN A 888 -7.67 -15.93 -70.31
N LYS A 889 -8.19 -16.65 -71.34
CA LYS A 889 -8.19 -18.10 -71.64
C LYS A 889 -9.33 -18.97 -71.09
N ARG A 890 -10.29 -19.19 -72.00
CA ARG A 890 -11.31 -20.25 -72.09
C ARG A 890 -10.96 -21.54 -71.33
N ARG A 891 -11.80 -21.95 -70.38
CA ARG A 891 -11.96 -23.38 -70.02
C ARG A 891 -13.38 -23.70 -69.52
N ARG A 892 -14.09 -24.46 -70.38
CA ARG A 892 -15.18 -25.43 -70.17
C ARG A 892 -16.16 -25.22 -69.00
N VAL A 893 -17.40 -24.91 -69.35
CA VAL A 893 -18.61 -24.95 -68.52
C VAL A 893 -18.92 -26.38 -68.10
N SER A 894 -18.79 -26.69 -66.81
CA SER A 894 -19.60 -27.66 -66.04
C SER A 894 -18.89 -28.05 -64.73
N THR A 895 -18.88 -27.17 -63.72
CA THR A 895 -18.62 -27.58 -62.33
C THR A 895 -19.42 -26.67 -61.39
N THR A 896 -20.20 -27.31 -60.55
CA THR A 896 -21.14 -26.82 -59.52
C THR A 896 -20.66 -25.55 -58.80
N GLU A 897 -21.55 -24.57 -58.60
CA GLU A 897 -21.30 -23.31 -57.86
C GLU A 897 -20.67 -23.53 -56.48
N GLN A 898 -20.92 -24.69 -55.86
CA GLN A 898 -20.33 -25.11 -54.59
C GLN A 898 -18.81 -25.35 -54.64
N SER A 899 -18.22 -25.61 -55.81
CA SER A 899 -16.75 -25.73 -55.95
C SER A 899 -16.05 -24.38 -56.17
N ARG A 900 -16.81 -23.33 -56.56
CA ARG A 900 -16.31 -21.95 -56.68
C ARG A 900 -16.22 -21.28 -55.30
N SER A 901 -17.19 -21.49 -54.43
CA SER A 901 -17.20 -20.92 -53.07
C SER A 901 -16.01 -21.37 -52.22
N VAL A 902 -15.63 -22.65 -52.29
CA VAL A 902 -14.51 -23.22 -51.49
C VAL A 902 -13.13 -22.67 -51.91
N GLY A 903 -12.93 -22.34 -53.20
CA GLY A 903 -11.68 -21.76 -53.69
C GLY A 903 -11.54 -20.25 -53.42
N LEU A 904 -12.65 -19.52 -53.34
CA LEU A 904 -12.70 -18.09 -53.03
C LEU A 904 -12.53 -17.82 -51.53
N GLN A 905 -13.04 -18.69 -50.65
CA GLN A 905 -12.91 -18.58 -49.19
C GLN A 905 -11.45 -18.52 -48.69
N ASN A 906 -10.49 -19.03 -49.47
CA ASN A 906 -9.07 -19.10 -49.09
C ASN A 906 -8.14 -18.15 -49.88
N SER A 907 -8.66 -17.24 -50.71
CA SER A 907 -7.80 -16.24 -51.35
C SER A 907 -7.30 -15.23 -50.31
N PRO A 908 -5.98 -15.04 -50.13
CA PRO A 908 -5.44 -14.04 -49.21
C PRO A 908 -5.85 -12.61 -49.60
N GLU A 909 -6.10 -12.35 -50.88
CA GLU A 909 -6.55 -11.06 -51.41
C GLU A 909 -7.98 -10.73 -50.98
N LEU A 910 -8.88 -11.73 -50.99
CA LEU A 910 -10.25 -11.55 -50.52
C LEU A 910 -10.30 -11.33 -49.00
N LYS A 911 -9.47 -12.06 -48.23
CA LYS A 911 -9.37 -11.85 -46.77
C LYS A 911 -8.84 -10.47 -46.42
N ALA A 912 -7.85 -9.96 -47.16
CA ALA A 912 -7.35 -8.59 -46.97
C ALA A 912 -8.41 -7.54 -47.28
N ALA A 913 -9.13 -7.68 -48.40
CA ALA A 913 -10.24 -6.78 -48.77
C ALA A 913 -11.39 -6.81 -47.75
N LEU A 914 -11.73 -7.99 -47.22
CA LEU A 914 -12.75 -8.13 -46.17
C LEU A 914 -12.32 -7.47 -44.85
N ASN A 915 -11.05 -7.62 -44.45
CA ASN A 915 -10.52 -6.95 -43.26
C ASN A 915 -10.52 -5.42 -43.43
N LYS A 916 -10.13 -4.92 -44.61
CA LYS A 916 -10.18 -3.48 -44.93
C LYS A 916 -11.63 -2.95 -44.89
N THR A 917 -12.55 -3.68 -45.49
CA THR A 917 -13.99 -3.33 -45.49
C THR A 917 -14.57 -3.33 -44.09
N THR A 918 -14.21 -4.31 -43.26
CA THR A 918 -14.61 -4.36 -41.84
C THR A 918 -14.11 -3.13 -41.10
N PHE A 919 -12.82 -2.81 -41.26
CA PHE A 919 -12.20 -1.69 -40.55
C PHE A 919 -12.81 -0.32 -40.93
N VAL A 920 -12.99 -0.05 -42.22
CA VAL A 920 -13.59 1.23 -42.68
C VAL A 920 -15.04 1.37 -42.20
N LEU A 921 -15.83 0.30 -42.25
CA LEU A 921 -17.23 0.35 -41.79
C LEU A 921 -17.34 0.52 -40.28
N GLU A 922 -16.41 -0.04 -39.50
CA GLU A 922 -16.31 0.20 -38.06
C GLU A 922 -15.97 1.67 -37.77
N LEU A 923 -15.00 2.24 -38.49
CA LEU A 923 -14.65 3.67 -38.37
C LEU A 923 -15.84 4.58 -38.67
N VAL A 924 -16.63 4.27 -39.70
CA VAL A 924 -17.84 5.03 -40.04
C VAL A 924 -18.86 4.96 -38.91
N GLN A 925 -19.07 3.78 -38.31
CA GLN A 925 -19.99 3.64 -37.19
C GLN A 925 -19.50 4.41 -35.95
N GLU A 926 -18.22 4.32 -35.61
CA GLU A 926 -17.60 5.02 -34.48
C GLU A 926 -17.63 6.55 -34.64
N SER A 927 -17.58 7.04 -35.89
CA SER A 927 -17.61 8.48 -36.21
C SER A 927 -19.00 9.13 -36.11
N ASN A 928 -20.00 8.43 -35.56
CA ASN A 928 -21.40 8.89 -35.47
C ASN A 928 -21.98 9.34 -36.83
N PRO A 929 -22.45 8.39 -37.67
CA PRO A 929 -22.94 8.64 -39.03
C PRO A 929 -23.96 9.79 -39.16
N ALA A 930 -24.75 10.05 -38.11
CA ALA A 930 -25.72 11.14 -38.05
C ALA A 930 -25.14 12.54 -38.36
N ASN A 931 -23.84 12.76 -38.07
CA ASN A 931 -23.16 14.03 -38.31
C ASN A 931 -22.64 14.19 -39.75
N HIS A 932 -22.67 13.12 -40.55
CA HIS A 932 -22.06 13.05 -41.89
C HIS A 932 -23.09 12.59 -42.93
N PRO A 933 -24.10 13.43 -43.25
CA PRO A 933 -25.21 13.03 -44.12
C PRO A 933 -24.77 12.63 -45.54
N GLU A 934 -23.69 13.21 -46.06
CA GLU A 934 -23.20 12.98 -47.42
C GLU A 934 -22.72 11.54 -47.69
N LEU A 935 -22.61 10.69 -46.65
CA LEU A 935 -22.18 9.28 -46.78
C LEU A 935 -23.28 8.34 -47.31
N LEU A 936 -24.54 8.79 -47.34
CA LEU A 936 -25.69 7.93 -47.65
C LEU A 936 -25.58 7.22 -49.01
N PRO A 937 -25.22 7.89 -50.13
CA PRO A 937 -25.08 7.22 -51.42
C PRO A 937 -23.97 6.15 -51.43
N SER A 938 -22.80 6.46 -50.85
CA SER A 938 -21.65 5.56 -50.80
C SER A 938 -21.88 4.35 -49.87
N LEU A 939 -22.72 4.49 -48.85
CA LEU A 939 -23.12 3.37 -47.99
C LEU A 939 -24.14 2.43 -48.67
N PHE A 940 -25.02 2.95 -49.53
CA PHE A 940 -25.93 2.10 -50.30
C PHE A 940 -25.22 1.33 -51.42
N THR A 941 -24.22 1.94 -52.07
CA THR A 941 -23.39 1.25 -53.07
C THR A 941 -22.58 0.13 -52.42
N THR A 942 -21.95 0.39 -51.28
CA THR A 942 -21.23 -0.66 -50.52
C THR A 942 -22.15 -1.75 -49.98
N LEU A 943 -23.39 -1.44 -49.57
CA LEU A 943 -24.38 -2.45 -49.18
C LEU A 943 -24.72 -3.39 -50.35
N SER A 944 -24.85 -2.85 -51.56
CA SER A 944 -25.07 -3.64 -52.78
C SER A 944 -23.88 -4.56 -53.08
N ASP A 945 -22.66 -4.04 -52.99
CA ASP A 945 -21.43 -4.81 -53.24
C ASP A 945 -21.25 -5.94 -52.19
N LEU A 946 -21.51 -5.64 -50.92
CA LEU A 946 -21.48 -6.63 -49.83
C LEU A 946 -22.59 -7.67 -49.97
N HIS A 947 -23.75 -7.30 -50.50
CA HIS A 947 -24.81 -8.26 -50.80
C HIS A 947 -24.37 -9.23 -51.89
N HIS A 948 -23.78 -8.72 -52.98
CA HIS A 948 -23.23 -9.55 -54.05
C HIS A 948 -22.17 -10.53 -53.52
N LEU A 949 -21.24 -10.05 -52.69
CA LEU A 949 -20.23 -10.90 -52.04
C LEU A 949 -20.82 -11.95 -51.08
N SER A 950 -21.88 -11.61 -50.34
CA SER A 950 -22.53 -12.53 -49.40
C SER A 950 -23.13 -13.75 -50.08
N THR A 951 -23.61 -13.60 -51.33
CA THR A 951 -24.12 -14.73 -52.13
C THR A 951 -23.01 -15.71 -52.55
N LEU A 952 -21.75 -15.27 -52.54
CA LEU A 952 -20.60 -16.04 -53.00
C LEU A 952 -19.81 -16.71 -51.86
N VAL A 953 -19.71 -16.05 -50.69
CA VAL A 953 -18.81 -16.46 -49.58
C VAL A 953 -19.57 -17.10 -48.40
N GLY A 954 -20.88 -16.86 -48.25
CA GLY A 954 -21.71 -17.43 -47.18
C GLY A 954 -21.84 -16.54 -45.93
N SER A 955 -22.18 -17.16 -44.79
CA SER A 955 -22.74 -16.53 -43.57
C SER A 955 -21.84 -15.54 -42.81
N GLU A 956 -20.56 -15.42 -43.16
CA GLU A 956 -19.60 -14.56 -42.43
C GLU A 956 -19.80 -13.04 -42.70
N LEU A 957 -20.54 -12.68 -43.75
CA LEU A 957 -20.79 -11.27 -44.15
C LEU A 957 -22.02 -10.62 -43.50
N GLY A 958 -22.80 -11.36 -42.70
CA GLY A 958 -24.01 -10.83 -42.05
C GLY A 958 -23.73 -9.71 -41.04
N TYR A 959 -22.55 -9.72 -40.42
CA TYR A 959 -22.11 -8.64 -39.51
C TYR A 959 -21.90 -7.31 -40.26
N LEU A 960 -21.21 -7.35 -41.41
CA LEU A 960 -20.90 -6.16 -42.22
C LEU A 960 -22.17 -5.52 -42.82
N GLN A 961 -23.12 -6.36 -43.27
CA GLN A 961 -24.41 -5.86 -43.72
C GLN A 961 -25.19 -5.17 -42.60
N ASN A 962 -25.15 -5.72 -41.39
CA ASN A 962 -25.81 -5.11 -40.23
C ASN A 962 -25.13 -3.79 -39.82
N LEU A 963 -23.81 -3.70 -39.95
CA LEU A 963 -23.03 -2.50 -39.66
C LEU A 963 -23.44 -1.33 -40.57
N VAL A 964 -23.52 -1.57 -41.89
CA VAL A 964 -24.00 -0.57 -42.86
C VAL A 964 -25.45 -0.17 -42.59
N LEU A 965 -26.34 -1.13 -42.35
CA LEU A 965 -27.76 -0.85 -42.06
C LEU A 965 -27.94 -0.06 -40.75
N SER A 966 -27.15 -0.36 -39.72
CA SER A 966 -27.17 0.38 -38.46
C SER A 966 -26.67 1.81 -38.64
N SER A 967 -25.63 2.02 -39.44
CA SER A 967 -25.13 3.35 -39.79
C SER A 967 -26.16 4.15 -40.60
N LEU A 968 -26.82 3.54 -41.59
CA LEU A 968 -27.90 4.16 -42.35
C LEU A 968 -29.10 4.53 -41.45
N LEU A 969 -29.48 3.66 -40.52
CA LEU A 969 -30.53 3.93 -39.53
C LEU A 969 -30.20 5.14 -38.65
N ALA A 970 -28.95 5.26 -38.20
CA ALA A 970 -28.49 6.38 -37.38
C ALA A 970 -28.52 7.72 -38.13
N MET A 971 -28.42 7.72 -39.47
CA MET A 971 -28.46 8.92 -40.32
C MET A 971 -29.88 9.45 -40.56
N MET A 972 -30.90 8.59 -40.46
CA MET A 972 -32.27 8.94 -40.85
C MET A 972 -32.90 10.10 -40.07
N PRO A 973 -32.69 10.27 -38.76
CA PRO A 973 -33.15 11.44 -38.01
C PRO A 973 -32.58 12.77 -38.53
N ALA A 974 -31.31 12.79 -38.98
CA ALA A 974 -30.67 14.00 -39.51
C ALA A 974 -31.28 14.42 -40.86
N TYR A 975 -31.59 13.46 -41.72
CA TYR A 975 -32.29 13.67 -42.99
C TYR A 975 -33.74 14.14 -42.81
N LYS A 976 -34.43 13.71 -41.74
CA LYS A 976 -35.76 14.24 -41.39
C LYS A 976 -35.72 15.69 -40.90
N GLY A 977 -34.61 16.10 -40.27
CA GLY A 977 -34.44 17.43 -39.69
C GLY A 977 -33.97 18.50 -40.66
N ASN A 978 -33.24 18.14 -41.72
CA ASN A 978 -32.58 19.10 -42.61
C ASN A 978 -33.16 19.05 -44.04
N LYS A 979 -33.78 20.15 -44.50
CA LYS A 979 -34.50 20.20 -45.79
C LYS A 979 -33.61 20.24 -47.03
N ASP A 980 -32.32 20.53 -46.84
CA ASP A 980 -31.35 20.68 -47.94
C ASP A 980 -30.74 19.34 -48.39
N LEU A 981 -30.95 18.27 -47.63
CA LEU A 981 -30.46 16.93 -47.95
C LEU A 981 -31.54 16.16 -48.72
N THR A 982 -31.27 15.84 -50.00
CA THR A 982 -32.20 15.09 -50.85
C THR A 982 -31.71 13.65 -51.04
N ILE A 983 -32.61 12.68 -50.85
CA ILE A 983 -32.34 11.27 -51.16
C ILE A 983 -32.71 11.07 -52.63
N ASP A 984 -31.72 10.76 -53.46
CA ASP A 984 -31.95 10.51 -54.88
C ASP A 984 -32.71 9.18 -55.05
N ALA A 985 -33.95 9.26 -55.53
CA ALA A 985 -34.83 8.10 -55.71
C ALA A 985 -34.38 7.20 -56.89
N SER A 986 -33.43 7.66 -57.72
CA SER A 986 -32.97 6.95 -58.91
C SER A 986 -32.06 5.75 -58.64
N VAL A 987 -31.47 5.64 -57.43
CA VAL A 987 -30.43 4.64 -57.11
C VAL A 987 -31.00 3.30 -56.60
N GLY A 988 -32.34 3.11 -56.60
CA GLY A 988 -32.92 1.80 -56.29
C GLY A 988 -32.72 1.32 -54.84
N HIS A 989 -32.56 2.25 -53.89
CA HIS A 989 -32.33 1.98 -52.48
C HIS A 989 -33.35 1.01 -51.85
N GLY A 990 -34.62 1.11 -52.26
CA GLY A 990 -35.70 0.23 -51.80
C GLY A 990 -35.58 -1.21 -52.28
N ASP A 991 -35.11 -1.43 -53.51
CA ASP A 991 -34.93 -2.76 -54.08
C ASP A 991 -33.78 -3.50 -53.39
N ILE A 992 -32.70 -2.79 -53.06
CA ILE A 992 -31.56 -3.34 -52.31
C ILE A 992 -32.00 -3.81 -50.92
N LEU A 993 -32.80 -3.00 -50.21
CA LEU A 993 -33.34 -3.35 -48.88
C LEU A 993 -34.32 -4.53 -48.94
N ALA A 994 -35.21 -4.55 -49.94
CA ALA A 994 -36.13 -5.67 -50.15
C ALA A 994 -35.36 -6.98 -50.43
N THR A 995 -34.26 -6.89 -51.18
CA THR A 995 -33.40 -8.05 -51.48
C THR A 995 -32.67 -8.54 -50.23
N CYS A 996 -32.19 -7.64 -49.36
CA CYS A 996 -31.60 -8.00 -48.06
C CYS A 996 -32.61 -8.72 -47.14
N ILE A 997 -33.87 -8.28 -47.11
CA ILE A 997 -34.93 -8.91 -46.29
C ILE A 997 -35.27 -10.32 -46.81
N GLN A 998 -35.32 -10.51 -48.13
CA GLN A 998 -35.74 -11.78 -48.73
C GLN A 998 -34.64 -12.85 -48.77
N LYS A 999 -33.37 -12.44 -48.91
CA LYS A 999 -32.26 -13.38 -49.17
C LYS A 999 -31.25 -13.53 -48.04
N SER A 1000 -31.25 -12.66 -47.03
CA SER A 1000 -30.30 -12.79 -45.91
C SER A 1000 -30.71 -13.90 -44.95
N SER A 1001 -29.74 -14.70 -44.49
CA SER A 1001 -29.95 -15.74 -43.47
C SER A 1001 -29.78 -15.22 -42.03
N SER A 1002 -29.39 -13.95 -41.85
CA SER A 1002 -29.15 -13.34 -40.53
C SER A 1002 -30.39 -12.59 -40.02
N PRO A 1003 -30.99 -12.99 -38.88
CA PRO A 1003 -32.15 -12.29 -38.30
C PRO A 1003 -31.87 -10.82 -37.96
N ALA A 1004 -30.63 -10.49 -37.60
CA ALA A 1004 -30.22 -9.12 -37.26
C ALA A 1004 -30.32 -8.18 -38.47
N VAL A 1005 -29.87 -8.64 -39.64
CA VAL A 1005 -29.92 -7.88 -40.91
C VAL A 1005 -31.37 -7.65 -41.33
N ILE A 1006 -32.22 -8.67 -41.20
CA ILE A 1006 -33.65 -8.57 -41.53
C ILE A 1006 -34.34 -7.52 -40.64
N ASN A 1007 -34.09 -7.56 -39.32
CA ASN A 1007 -34.67 -6.61 -38.37
C ASN A 1007 -34.18 -5.18 -38.62
N ALA A 1008 -32.88 -4.97 -38.86
CA ALA A 1008 -32.33 -3.64 -39.15
C ALA A 1008 -32.86 -3.06 -40.48
N ALA A 1009 -32.95 -3.88 -41.53
CA ALA A 1009 -33.52 -3.46 -42.81
C ALA A 1009 -35.02 -3.13 -42.69
N LEU A 1010 -35.80 -3.90 -41.92
CA LEU A 1010 -37.20 -3.61 -41.66
C LEU A 1010 -37.39 -2.30 -40.90
N LEU A 1011 -36.56 -2.04 -39.89
CA LEU A 1011 -36.58 -0.77 -39.16
C LEU A 1011 -36.29 0.41 -40.08
N LEU A 1012 -35.37 0.26 -41.05
CA LEU A 1012 -35.01 1.35 -41.96
C LEU A 1012 -36.10 1.66 -42.98
N VAL A 1013 -36.89 0.65 -43.40
CA VAL A 1013 -38.07 0.85 -44.24
C VAL A 1013 -39.21 1.53 -43.47
N LEU A 1014 -39.29 1.32 -42.15
CA LEU A 1014 -40.32 1.90 -41.28
C LEU A 1014 -40.01 3.34 -40.85
N THR A 1015 -38.73 3.70 -40.73
CA THR A 1015 -38.26 5.06 -40.43
C THR A 1015 -38.32 5.95 -41.65
#